data_AF-A0A848TEY9-F1
#
_entry.id   AF-A0A848TEY9-F1
#
_cell.length_a   1.000
_cell.length_b   1.000
_cell.length_c   1.000
_cell.angle_alpha   90.00
_cell.angle_beta   90.00
_cell.angle_gamma   90.00
#
_symmetry.space_group_name_H-M   'P 1'
#
loop_
_entity.id
_entity.type
_entity.pdbx_description
1 polymer ?
#
loop_
_entity_poly.entity_id
_entity_poly.type
_entity_poly.pdbx_seq_one_letter_code
_entity_poly.pdbx_strand_id
1 'polypeptide(L)'
;NPAASRYTEARLTAIAEVLLEGLDEDAVDFRANYDGTLTEPVVLPAAFPNLQANGAAGIAVGMATNIPPHNIGDLCDAAIHLAKAKNSELVRDDTLIELVRGPDFPTGGICIEPPEAIADAYRTGRGGFRVRARWEVEDLGRGQWQIVVTEIPYQVPKGRLIEKLAEVIQTKKVPILGDVRDESADDIRIVLEPRSRNVDPDVMMNMLFRNSDLESRFSLNMNVLIDGVTPKVCSLKEVLRAFLDHRRDVLRRRSQHRIEKIEHRLEVLEGFITAFLNLDRVIDIIRYDDDPKPALMREDWSRDFVRATDETDYVSPPAGEGELSEVQVDAILNMRLRSLRRLEELELKRERDALQEEWADLQDLLDSEDRQWKAIADQLRDIKKDFADPRRTSFAEAAEVEDVPLEAMIDREPITVVCSQMGWIRAMTGHIDLSRELKFKDGDGPRHTFHAETTDRILLFGSNGRFYTLSAANLPGGRGMGEPVRLMVDLPNEADIVDLFMHTPGRKLLVASSAGDGFVVGEDEVVAQTRAGKQVLNVKGGTRAAVCKPVAGDHVAAVGENRKMLVFPVADLPEMGRGKGVRLQKYKDGGMSDARTFTLAEGLSWLDPAGRTRTVSDDDLSEWLGARASAGRMAPRGFPQDNRFT
;
A
#
# COMPACT_ATOMS: atom_id res chain seq x y z
N ASN A 1 14.18 -21.73 -0.88
CA ASN A 1 14.79 -22.26 0.36
C ASN A 1 16.30 -22.11 0.28
N PRO A 2 16.96 -21.72 1.39
CA PRO A 2 18.42 -21.65 1.44
C PRO A 2 19.05 -23.05 1.29
N ALA A 3 20.35 -23.08 0.98
CA ALA A 3 21.14 -24.32 0.97
C ALA A 3 21.25 -24.93 2.37
N ALA A 4 21.54 -26.23 2.45
CA ALA A 4 21.72 -26.93 3.73
C ALA A 4 22.90 -26.32 4.53
N SER A 5 22.80 -26.30 5.86
CA SER A 5 23.78 -25.67 6.77
C SER A 5 25.23 -26.10 6.53
N ARG A 6 25.46 -27.35 6.08
CA ARG A 6 26.80 -27.87 5.74
C ARG A 6 27.47 -27.18 4.54
N TYR A 7 26.73 -26.42 3.74
CA TYR A 7 27.25 -25.64 2.60
C TYR A 7 27.19 -24.13 2.86
N THR A 8 26.73 -23.71 4.04
CA THR A 8 26.55 -22.30 4.38
C THR A 8 27.59 -21.90 5.41
N GLU A 9 28.46 -20.97 5.03
CA GLU A 9 29.36 -20.30 5.96
C GLU A 9 28.67 -19.03 6.49
N ALA A 10 28.76 -18.80 7.80
CA ALA A 10 28.18 -17.64 8.45
C ALA A 10 29.22 -16.97 9.36
N ARG A 11 29.21 -15.64 9.37
CA ARG A 11 30.03 -14.81 10.24
C ARG A 11 29.21 -13.63 10.76
N LEU A 12 29.59 -13.09 11.92
CA LEU A 12 29.02 -11.85 12.41
C LEU A 12 29.40 -10.70 11.48
N THR A 13 28.50 -9.73 11.36
CA THR A 13 28.76 -8.46 10.68
C THR A 13 29.32 -7.46 11.70
N ALA A 14 30.04 -6.44 11.23
CA ALA A 14 30.60 -5.41 12.11
C ALA A 14 29.53 -4.74 12.99
N ILE A 15 28.33 -4.49 12.44
CA ILE A 15 27.21 -3.91 13.21
C ILE A 15 26.65 -4.88 14.28
N ALA A 16 26.77 -6.20 14.06
CA ALA A 16 26.36 -7.19 15.05
C ALA A 16 27.37 -7.29 16.20
N GLU A 17 28.68 -7.14 15.93
CA GLU A 17 29.72 -7.11 16.97
C GLU A 17 29.50 -5.96 17.95
N VAL A 18 29.09 -4.80 17.43
CA VAL A 18 28.74 -3.61 18.23
C VAL A 18 27.55 -3.83 19.17
N LEU A 19 26.64 -4.76 18.86
CA LEU A 19 25.54 -5.13 19.77
C LEU A 19 26.01 -6.01 20.96
N LEU A 20 27.22 -6.56 20.87
CA LEU A 20 27.82 -7.46 21.86
C LEU A 20 28.92 -6.79 22.69
N GLU A 21 29.29 -5.54 22.36
CA GLU A 21 30.36 -4.81 23.04
C GLU A 21 30.03 -4.55 24.51
N GLY A 22 30.97 -4.89 25.40
CA GLY A 22 30.82 -4.71 26.85
C GLY A 22 30.19 -5.90 27.57
N LEU A 23 29.90 -7.02 26.90
CA LEU A 23 29.40 -8.24 27.57
C LEU A 23 30.38 -8.80 28.62
N ASP A 24 31.68 -8.60 28.44
CA ASP A 24 32.75 -8.94 29.40
C ASP A 24 33.01 -7.85 30.46
N GLU A 25 32.22 -6.78 30.41
CA GLU A 25 32.34 -5.60 31.26
C GLU A 25 31.15 -5.42 32.22
N ASP A 26 30.49 -6.52 32.59
CA ASP A 26 29.29 -6.54 33.44
C ASP A 26 28.17 -5.58 32.95
N ALA A 27 28.04 -5.43 31.64
CA ALA A 27 27.07 -4.49 31.07
C ALA A 27 25.61 -4.92 31.25
N VAL A 28 25.35 -6.22 31.47
CA VAL A 28 24.00 -6.82 31.51
C VAL A 28 23.98 -8.03 32.42
N ASP A 29 22.79 -8.39 32.91
CA ASP A 29 22.61 -9.59 33.72
C ASP A 29 22.68 -10.86 32.87
N PHE A 30 23.22 -11.91 33.48
CA PHE A 30 23.28 -13.25 32.92
C PHE A 30 22.34 -14.19 33.68
N ARG A 31 21.70 -15.09 32.96
CA ARG A 31 20.89 -16.19 33.52
C ARG A 31 21.45 -17.54 33.08
N ALA A 32 21.10 -18.60 33.82
CA ALA A 32 21.43 -19.96 33.40
C ALA A 32 20.68 -20.33 32.11
N ASN A 33 21.33 -21.10 31.24
CA ASN A 33 20.69 -21.71 30.07
C ASN A 33 19.72 -22.84 30.50
N TYR A 34 19.05 -23.48 29.53
CA TYR A 34 17.97 -24.44 29.81
C TYR A 34 18.37 -25.66 30.68
N ASP A 35 19.65 -26.06 30.67
CA ASP A 35 20.17 -27.20 31.45
C ASP A 35 21.10 -26.79 32.60
N GLY A 36 21.31 -25.49 32.80
CA GLY A 36 22.13 -24.94 33.89
C GLY A 36 23.64 -25.12 33.72
N THR A 37 24.12 -25.56 32.55
CA THR A 37 25.55 -25.78 32.30
C THR A 37 26.28 -24.53 31.84
N LEU A 38 25.57 -23.61 31.18
CA LEU A 38 26.10 -22.36 30.65
C LEU A 38 25.26 -21.18 31.14
N THR A 39 25.79 -19.98 30.94
CA THR A 39 25.08 -18.73 31.18
C THR A 39 24.83 -18.00 29.86
N GLU A 40 23.72 -17.28 29.79
CA GLU A 40 23.32 -16.45 28.65
C GLU A 40 22.88 -15.06 29.12
N PRO A 41 23.16 -14.00 28.36
CA PRO A 41 22.71 -12.65 28.72
C PRO A 41 21.19 -12.53 28.61
N VAL A 42 20.56 -11.86 29.56
CA VAL A 42 19.10 -11.62 29.57
C VAL A 42 18.71 -10.61 28.48
N VAL A 43 19.53 -9.59 28.29
CA VAL A 43 19.44 -8.56 27.25
C VAL A 43 20.83 -8.29 26.69
N LEU A 44 20.91 -7.70 25.50
CA LEU A 44 22.20 -7.29 24.92
C LEU A 44 22.51 -5.82 25.25
N PRO A 45 23.78 -5.42 25.40
CA PRO A 45 24.20 -4.04 25.62
C PRO A 45 24.12 -3.21 24.31
N ALA A 46 23.00 -3.33 23.60
CA ALA A 46 22.80 -2.80 22.25
C ALA A 46 23.24 -1.34 22.14
N ALA A 47 24.10 -1.02 21.16
CA ALA A 47 24.62 0.34 20.97
C ALA A 47 23.67 1.27 20.20
N PHE A 48 22.64 0.73 19.53
CA PHE A 48 21.68 1.48 18.71
C PHE A 48 20.28 0.85 18.81
N PRO A 49 19.21 1.58 18.46
CA PRO A 49 17.82 1.10 18.57
C PRO A 49 17.49 0.06 17.48
N ASN A 50 18.02 -1.15 17.65
CA ASN A 50 17.95 -2.24 16.67
C ASN A 50 16.52 -2.67 16.33
N LEU A 51 15.59 -2.60 17.30
CA LEU A 51 14.19 -2.96 17.10
C LEU A 51 13.54 -2.11 16.00
N GLN A 52 13.77 -0.80 16.01
CA GLN A 52 13.23 0.11 15.01
C GLN A 52 14.05 0.08 13.71
N ALA A 53 15.36 -0.13 13.80
CA ALA A 53 16.24 -0.18 12.64
C ALA A 53 15.89 -1.36 11.72
N ASN A 54 15.80 -2.58 12.28
CA ASN A 54 15.49 -3.78 11.51
C ASN A 54 13.99 -4.09 11.43
N GLY A 55 13.20 -3.60 12.38
CA GLY A 55 11.81 -3.99 12.52
C GLY A 55 11.65 -5.39 13.13
N ALA A 56 10.39 -5.78 13.34
CA ALA A 56 10.03 -7.09 13.86
C ALA A 56 8.60 -7.44 13.45
N ALA A 57 8.34 -8.70 13.14
CA ALA A 57 6.99 -9.21 12.90
C ALA A 57 6.79 -10.48 13.72
N GLY A 58 5.68 -10.55 14.45
CA GLY A 58 5.39 -11.69 15.33
C GLY A 58 3.92 -11.77 15.72
N ILE A 59 3.44 -13.00 15.90
CA ILE A 59 2.07 -13.28 16.34
C ILE A 59 2.18 -14.16 17.59
N ALA A 60 1.58 -13.70 18.69
CA ALA A 60 1.48 -14.42 19.94
C ALA A 60 0.00 -14.69 20.28
N VAL A 61 -0.27 -15.37 21.39
CA VAL A 61 -1.65 -15.68 21.80
C VAL A 61 -2.40 -14.40 22.17
N GLY A 62 -3.36 -14.00 21.34
CA GLY A 62 -4.20 -12.82 21.56
C GLY A 62 -3.55 -11.47 21.22
N MET A 63 -2.33 -11.45 20.69
CA MET A 63 -1.63 -10.22 20.33
C MET A 63 -0.71 -10.42 19.11
N ALA A 64 -0.40 -9.33 18.42
CA ALA A 64 0.55 -9.31 17.33
C ALA A 64 1.49 -8.11 17.48
N THR A 65 2.62 -8.15 16.78
CA THR A 65 3.54 -7.03 16.59
C THR A 65 3.95 -6.98 15.13
N ASN A 66 4.02 -5.77 14.58
CA ASN A 66 4.53 -5.55 13.23
C ASN A 66 5.18 -4.16 13.17
N ILE A 67 6.50 -4.11 13.11
CA ILE A 67 7.30 -2.89 13.18
C ILE A 67 8.12 -2.83 11.89
N PRO A 68 7.96 -1.78 11.06
CA PRO A 68 8.75 -1.61 9.85
C PRO A 68 10.18 -1.20 10.20
N PRO A 69 11.14 -1.50 9.30
CA PRO A 69 12.51 -1.00 9.40
C PRO A 69 12.56 0.53 9.20
N HIS A 70 13.58 1.16 9.76
CA HIS A 70 13.84 2.60 9.66
C HIS A 70 15.33 2.84 9.42
N ASN A 71 15.65 4.01 8.86
CA ASN A 71 17.02 4.40 8.63
C ASN A 71 17.76 4.60 9.97
N ILE A 72 18.95 3.99 10.12
CA ILE A 72 19.75 4.06 11.35
C ILE A 72 20.19 5.50 11.63
N GLY A 73 20.52 6.27 10.60
CA GLY A 73 20.94 7.66 10.73
C GLY A 73 19.84 8.54 11.34
N ASP A 74 18.62 8.41 10.82
CA ASP A 74 17.44 9.13 11.31
C ASP A 74 17.11 8.74 12.77
N LEU A 75 17.22 7.45 13.11
CA LEU A 75 17.01 6.96 14.49
C LEU A 75 18.08 7.49 15.45
N CYS A 76 19.35 7.53 15.03
CA CYS A 76 20.43 8.08 15.84
C CYS A 76 20.21 9.58 16.08
N ASP A 77 19.79 10.35 15.07
CA ASP A 77 19.49 11.78 15.23
C ASP A 77 18.36 12.01 16.23
N ALA A 78 17.28 11.22 16.15
CA ALA A 78 16.18 11.28 17.09
C ALA A 78 16.61 10.90 18.52
N ALA A 79 17.41 9.84 18.67
CA ALA A 79 17.93 9.41 19.97
C ALA A 79 18.88 10.45 20.58
N ILE A 80 19.78 11.05 19.78
CA ILE A 80 20.68 12.13 20.21
C ILE A 80 19.87 13.35 20.63
N HIS A 81 18.81 13.71 19.89
CA HIS A 81 17.94 14.82 20.25
C HIS A 81 17.26 14.59 21.61
N LEU A 82 16.73 13.38 21.84
CA LEU A 82 16.14 12.99 23.12
C LEU A 82 17.16 12.98 24.26
N ALA A 83 18.38 12.50 24.03
CA ALA A 83 19.45 12.47 25.04
C ALA A 83 19.88 13.87 25.47
N LYS A 84 19.89 14.85 24.55
CA LYS A 84 20.28 16.24 24.85
C LYS A 84 19.18 17.06 25.53
N ALA A 85 17.95 16.58 25.54
CA ALA A 85 16.85 17.30 26.16
C ALA A 85 16.95 17.21 27.68
N LYS A 86 16.91 18.37 28.37
CA LYS A 86 16.89 18.42 29.85
C LYS A 86 15.74 17.61 30.46
N ASN A 87 14.61 17.56 29.76
CA ASN A 87 13.54 16.63 30.04
C ASN A 87 13.01 16.09 28.71
N SER A 88 13.27 14.81 28.45
CA SER A 88 12.82 14.11 27.24
C SER A 88 11.29 14.05 27.11
N GLU A 89 10.55 14.15 28.21
CA GLU A 89 9.08 14.20 28.18
C GLU A 89 8.56 15.47 27.51
N LEU A 90 9.29 16.59 27.65
CA LEU A 90 8.93 17.89 27.06
C LEU A 90 9.24 17.98 25.55
N VAL A 91 9.98 17.01 24.99
CA VAL A 91 10.25 16.96 23.55
C VAL A 91 8.94 16.67 22.83
N ARG A 92 8.57 17.52 21.87
CA ARG A 92 7.36 17.35 21.07
C ARG A 92 7.53 16.19 20.10
N ASP A 93 6.49 15.37 19.97
CA ASP A 93 6.48 14.26 19.00
C ASP A 93 6.74 14.75 17.57
N ASP A 94 6.19 15.93 17.22
CA ASP A 94 6.37 16.57 15.91
C ASP A 94 7.85 16.73 15.54
N THR A 95 8.70 17.11 16.50
CA THR A 95 10.15 17.28 16.29
C THR A 95 10.84 15.94 16.00
N LEU A 96 10.38 14.85 16.63
CA LEU A 96 10.93 13.52 16.37
C LEU A 96 10.48 12.99 15.01
N ILE A 97 9.27 13.33 14.56
CA ILE A 97 8.74 12.94 13.25
C ILE A 97 9.48 13.68 12.12
N GLU A 98 9.92 14.92 12.34
CA GLU A 98 10.78 15.63 11.38
C GLU A 98 12.14 14.93 11.20
N LEU A 99 12.69 14.35 12.26
CA LEU A 99 13.94 13.57 12.21
C LEU A 99 13.71 12.18 11.61
N VAL A 100 12.65 11.48 12.04
CA VAL A 100 12.25 10.15 11.56
C VAL A 100 11.07 10.30 10.61
N ARG A 101 11.38 10.69 9.36
CA ARG A 101 10.38 11.01 8.32
C ARG A 101 9.40 9.87 8.00
N GLY A 102 9.80 8.63 8.27
CA GLY A 102 9.02 7.44 7.97
C GLY A 102 9.87 6.17 7.93
N PRO A 103 9.26 5.01 7.64
CA PRO A 103 9.98 3.75 7.48
C PRO A 103 10.97 3.82 6.32
N ASP A 104 12.00 2.99 6.38
CA ASP A 104 13.00 2.83 5.32
C ASP A 104 13.14 1.34 5.00
N PHE A 105 12.62 0.94 3.85
CA PHE A 105 12.56 -0.47 3.47
C PHE A 105 13.81 -0.86 2.68
N PRO A 106 14.33 -2.08 2.87
CA PRO A 106 15.55 -2.53 2.20
C PRO A 106 15.39 -2.64 0.68
N THR A 107 14.16 -2.77 0.18
CA THR A 107 13.81 -2.81 -1.25
C THR A 107 13.51 -1.43 -1.85
N GLY A 108 13.60 -0.35 -1.06
CA GLY A 108 13.28 1.00 -1.53
C GLY A 108 11.77 1.26 -1.62
N GLY A 109 11.33 1.77 -2.77
CA GLY A 109 9.96 2.14 -3.06
C GLY A 109 9.58 3.57 -2.69
N ILE A 110 8.32 3.89 -2.93
CA ILE A 110 7.74 5.21 -2.69
C ILE A 110 6.63 5.08 -1.65
N CYS A 111 6.87 5.59 -0.44
CA CYS A 111 5.83 5.68 0.59
C CYS A 111 4.86 6.82 0.23
N ILE A 112 3.57 6.51 0.17
CA ILE A 112 2.51 7.43 -0.28
C ILE A 112 1.58 7.90 0.83
N GLU A 113 1.90 7.62 2.09
CA GLU A 113 1.09 8.12 3.19
C GLU A 113 1.32 9.62 3.43
N PRO A 114 0.27 10.38 3.72
CA PRO A 114 0.41 11.78 4.06
C PRO A 114 1.20 11.93 5.38
N PRO A 115 1.99 13.00 5.54
CA PRO A 115 2.80 13.23 6.75
C PRO A 115 1.99 13.13 8.06
N GLU A 116 0.74 13.56 8.04
CA GLU A 116 -0.19 13.51 9.18
C GLU A 116 -0.52 12.09 9.62
N ALA A 117 -0.69 11.17 8.66
CA ALA A 117 -0.96 9.75 8.95
C ALA A 117 0.29 9.05 9.50
N ILE A 118 1.47 9.40 8.99
CA ILE A 118 2.76 8.92 9.51
C ILE A 118 2.95 9.40 10.96
N ALA A 119 2.68 10.68 11.21
CA ALA A 119 2.75 11.28 12.54
C ALA A 119 1.81 10.58 13.54
N ASP A 120 0.55 10.34 13.16
CA ASP A 120 -0.41 9.65 14.01
C ASP A 120 -0.02 8.19 14.28
N ALA A 121 0.52 7.50 13.27
CA ALA A 121 1.02 6.15 13.42
C ALA A 121 2.16 6.06 14.45
N TYR A 122 3.08 7.02 14.45
CA TYR A 122 4.17 7.06 15.43
C TYR A 122 3.73 7.52 16.82
N ARG A 123 2.72 8.37 16.92
CA ARG A 123 2.16 8.83 18.20
C ARG A 123 1.38 7.72 18.91
N THR A 124 0.60 6.95 18.17
CA THR A 124 -0.27 5.90 18.72
C THR A 124 0.39 4.52 18.77
N GLY A 125 1.47 4.32 18.01
CA GLY A 125 2.09 3.01 17.79
C GLY A 125 1.28 2.10 16.86
N ARG A 126 0.23 2.61 16.22
CA ARG A 126 -0.65 1.84 15.32
C ARG A 126 -0.91 2.61 14.04
N GLY A 127 -0.82 1.94 12.91
CA GLY A 127 -1.10 2.57 11.62
C GLY A 127 -0.75 1.67 10.45
N GLY A 128 -0.39 2.28 9.33
CA GLY A 128 0.21 1.55 8.22
C GLY A 128 0.75 2.49 7.18
N PHE A 129 1.61 1.93 6.33
CA PHE A 129 2.35 2.63 5.29
C PHE A 129 2.09 1.95 3.96
N ARG A 130 1.42 2.65 3.03
CA ARG A 130 1.35 2.23 1.63
C ARG A 130 2.66 2.56 0.93
N VAL A 131 3.23 1.56 0.27
CA VAL A 131 4.47 1.66 -0.50
C VAL A 131 4.18 1.23 -1.93
N ARG A 132 4.51 2.10 -2.88
CA ARG A 132 4.47 1.83 -4.31
C ARG A 132 5.83 1.38 -4.83
N ALA A 133 5.78 0.56 -5.87
CA ALA A 133 6.92 0.24 -6.71
C ALA A 133 7.51 1.51 -7.35
N ARG A 134 8.84 1.55 -7.53
CA ARG A 134 9.49 2.59 -8.33
C ARG A 134 9.50 2.15 -9.78
N TRP A 135 9.17 3.08 -10.66
CA TRP A 135 9.06 2.82 -12.09
C TRP A 135 9.47 4.05 -12.90
N GLU A 136 9.80 3.81 -14.16
CA GLU A 136 10.13 4.84 -15.16
C GLU A 136 9.55 4.48 -16.52
N VAL A 137 9.43 5.48 -17.40
CA VAL A 137 8.99 5.29 -18.79
C VAL A 137 10.21 5.19 -19.69
N GLU A 138 10.30 4.12 -20.46
CA GLU A 138 11.33 3.90 -21.47
C GLU A 138 10.73 4.09 -22.87
N ASP A 139 11.27 5.05 -23.64
CA ASP A 139 10.87 5.32 -25.03
C ASP A 139 11.57 4.34 -25.98
N LEU A 140 10.76 3.57 -26.73
CA LEU A 140 11.23 2.59 -27.72
C LEU A 140 11.30 3.17 -29.14
N GLY A 141 10.97 4.46 -29.30
CA GLY A 141 10.92 5.18 -30.54
C GLY A 141 9.60 5.00 -31.30
N ARG A 142 9.35 5.87 -32.29
CA ARG A 142 8.11 5.89 -33.10
C ARG A 142 6.83 6.02 -32.27
N GLY A 143 6.93 6.61 -31.08
CA GLY A 143 5.84 6.77 -30.13
C GLY A 143 5.48 5.50 -29.36
N GLN A 144 6.26 4.42 -29.48
CA GLN A 144 6.13 3.26 -28.61
C GLN A 144 6.89 3.51 -27.32
N TRP A 145 6.32 3.10 -26.20
CA TRP A 145 6.92 3.21 -24.88
C TRP A 145 6.61 1.95 -24.08
N GLN A 146 7.43 1.68 -23.08
CA GLN A 146 7.18 0.65 -22.07
C GLN A 146 7.46 1.21 -20.67
N ILE A 147 6.87 0.61 -19.65
CA ILE A 147 7.20 0.94 -18.26
C ILE A 147 8.19 -0.07 -17.72
N VAL A 148 9.20 0.42 -17.03
CA VAL A 148 10.20 -0.38 -16.34
C VAL A 148 10.01 -0.18 -14.84
N VAL A 149 9.69 -1.25 -14.13
CA VAL A 149 9.66 -1.27 -12.67
C VAL A 149 11.04 -1.68 -12.16
N THR A 150 11.68 -0.79 -11.40
CA THR A 150 13.04 -0.94 -10.88
C THR A 150 13.09 -1.36 -9.41
N GLU A 151 12.04 -1.07 -8.64
CA GLU A 151 11.94 -1.45 -7.22
C GLU A 151 10.54 -1.98 -6.94
N ILE A 152 10.44 -3.08 -6.20
CA ILE A 152 9.17 -3.69 -5.78
C ILE A 152 8.92 -3.45 -4.28
N PRO A 153 7.64 -3.39 -3.84
CA PRO A 153 7.34 -3.18 -2.44
C PRO A 153 7.92 -4.27 -1.53
N TYR A 154 8.20 -3.89 -0.27
CA TYR A 154 8.83 -4.78 0.71
C TYR A 154 7.97 -6.03 0.98
N GLN A 155 8.64 -7.18 1.13
CA GLN A 155 8.03 -8.50 1.35
C GLN A 155 7.06 -8.98 0.23
N VAL A 156 7.10 -8.38 -0.96
CA VAL A 156 6.37 -8.88 -2.13
C VAL A 156 7.27 -9.81 -2.95
N PRO A 157 6.97 -11.13 -3.05
CA PRO A 157 7.77 -12.03 -3.88
C PRO A 157 7.59 -11.71 -5.37
N LYS A 158 8.69 -11.51 -6.10
CA LYS A 158 8.66 -11.18 -7.55
C LYS A 158 7.81 -12.14 -8.39
N GLY A 159 7.97 -13.45 -8.20
CA GLY A 159 7.20 -14.46 -8.95
C GLY A 159 5.69 -14.30 -8.75
N ARG A 160 5.25 -14.09 -7.50
CA ARG A 160 3.84 -13.86 -7.18
C ARG A 160 3.31 -12.56 -7.78
N LEU A 161 4.13 -11.50 -7.81
CA LEU A 161 3.77 -10.23 -8.44
C LEU A 161 3.53 -10.41 -9.95
N ILE A 162 4.43 -11.12 -10.65
CA ILE A 162 4.30 -11.40 -12.09
C ILE A 162 3.05 -12.25 -12.37
N GLU A 163 2.83 -13.31 -11.57
CA GLU A 163 1.61 -14.12 -11.66
C GLU A 163 0.34 -13.27 -11.50
N LYS A 164 0.35 -12.33 -10.54
CA LYS A 164 -0.78 -11.43 -10.30
C LYS A 164 -1.02 -10.48 -11.46
N LEU A 165 0.03 -9.93 -12.05
CA LEU A 165 -0.05 -9.08 -13.24
C LEU A 165 -0.59 -9.87 -14.45
N ALA A 166 -0.16 -11.11 -14.64
CA ALA A 166 -0.70 -11.99 -15.67
C ALA A 166 -2.20 -12.29 -15.46
N GLU A 167 -2.64 -12.50 -14.21
CA GLU A 167 -4.06 -12.65 -13.86
C GLU A 167 -4.87 -11.38 -14.21
N VAL A 168 -4.32 -10.19 -13.94
CA VAL A 168 -4.95 -8.90 -14.28
C VAL A 168 -5.17 -8.76 -15.79
N ILE A 169 -4.20 -9.20 -16.61
CA ILE A 169 -4.31 -9.25 -18.07
C ILE A 169 -5.40 -10.25 -18.50
N GLN A 170 -5.36 -11.48 -18.00
CA GLN A 170 -6.30 -12.55 -18.37
C GLN A 170 -7.74 -12.21 -18.00
N THR A 171 -7.95 -11.63 -16.82
CA THR A 171 -9.27 -11.20 -16.34
C THR A 171 -9.74 -9.89 -16.96
N LYS A 172 -8.90 -9.23 -17.77
CA LYS A 172 -9.15 -7.92 -18.39
C LYS A 172 -9.53 -6.83 -17.38
N LYS A 173 -9.02 -6.91 -16.15
CA LYS A 173 -9.25 -5.87 -15.12
C LYS A 173 -8.56 -4.56 -15.48
N VAL A 174 -7.38 -4.65 -16.12
CA VAL A 174 -6.64 -3.50 -16.66
C VAL A 174 -6.39 -3.79 -18.15
N PRO A 175 -7.37 -3.53 -19.04
CA PRO A 175 -7.29 -3.94 -20.44
C PRO A 175 -6.30 -3.13 -21.29
N ILE A 176 -5.76 -2.05 -20.73
CA ILE A 176 -4.69 -1.22 -21.30
C ILE A 176 -3.30 -1.81 -21.10
N LEU A 177 -3.12 -2.78 -20.19
CA LEU A 177 -1.90 -3.55 -20.06
C LEU A 177 -1.91 -4.65 -21.14
N GLY A 178 -0.90 -4.65 -22.01
CA GLY A 178 -0.74 -5.61 -23.09
C GLY A 178 -0.02 -6.88 -22.63
N ASP A 179 1.15 -6.73 -22.03
CA ASP A 179 2.00 -7.84 -21.60
C ASP A 179 2.88 -7.47 -20.39
N VAL A 180 3.41 -8.48 -19.71
CA VAL A 180 4.38 -8.36 -18.62
C VAL A 180 5.58 -9.27 -18.87
N ARG A 181 6.80 -8.72 -18.81
CA ARG A 181 8.06 -9.46 -18.94
C ARG A 181 8.96 -9.26 -17.73
N ASP A 182 9.64 -10.33 -17.32
CA ASP A 182 10.69 -10.27 -16.30
C ASP A 182 12.06 -10.32 -16.98
N GLU A 183 12.75 -9.19 -16.97
CA GLU A 183 14.12 -9.01 -17.50
C GLU A 183 15.13 -8.85 -16.36
N SER A 184 14.75 -9.24 -15.13
CA SER A 184 15.63 -9.07 -13.98
C SER A 184 16.84 -9.99 -14.06
N ALA A 185 18.02 -9.45 -13.75
CA ALA A 185 19.26 -10.19 -13.54
C ALA A 185 19.68 -10.04 -12.06
N ASP A 186 20.77 -9.32 -11.81
CA ASP A 186 21.17 -8.90 -10.46
C ASP A 186 20.22 -7.82 -9.91
N ASP A 187 19.78 -6.91 -10.78
CA ASP A 187 18.81 -5.87 -10.47
C ASP A 187 17.39 -6.25 -10.91
N ILE A 188 16.38 -5.70 -10.23
CA ILE A 188 14.98 -5.87 -10.58
C ILE A 188 14.66 -5.05 -11.84
N ARG A 189 14.14 -5.72 -12.86
CA ARG A 189 13.64 -5.09 -14.08
C ARG A 189 12.40 -5.83 -14.58
N ILE A 190 11.23 -5.31 -14.22
CA ILE A 190 9.95 -5.84 -14.72
C ILE A 190 9.44 -4.86 -15.78
N VAL A 191 9.23 -5.36 -16.99
CA VAL A 191 8.75 -4.57 -18.13
C VAL A 191 7.26 -4.76 -18.29
N LEU A 192 6.54 -3.64 -18.36
CA LEU A 192 5.09 -3.57 -18.55
C LEU A 192 4.81 -2.89 -19.88
N GLU A 193 4.23 -3.64 -20.82
CA GLU A 193 3.95 -3.13 -22.16
C GLU A 193 2.50 -2.64 -22.27
N PRO A 194 2.27 -1.42 -22.76
CA PRO A 194 0.92 -0.95 -23.03
C PRO A 194 0.34 -1.68 -24.25
N ARG A 195 -0.97 -1.88 -24.24
CA ARG A 195 -1.68 -2.52 -25.36
C ARG A 195 -1.75 -1.63 -26.60
N SER A 196 -1.71 -0.31 -26.42
CA SER A 196 -1.68 0.70 -27.50
C SER A 196 -0.74 1.83 -27.10
N ARG A 197 -0.07 2.44 -28.09
CA ARG A 197 0.78 3.62 -27.91
C ARG A 197 0.03 4.87 -27.42
N ASN A 198 -1.30 4.87 -27.56
CA ASN A 198 -2.15 5.99 -27.14
C ASN A 198 -2.45 5.99 -25.63
N VAL A 199 -2.03 4.94 -24.91
CA VAL A 199 -2.22 4.84 -23.46
C VAL A 199 -1.32 5.86 -22.76
N ASP A 200 -1.85 6.49 -21.72
CA ASP A 200 -1.08 7.34 -20.82
C ASP A 200 -0.37 6.46 -19.75
N PRO A 201 0.96 6.57 -19.57
CA PRO A 201 1.71 5.76 -18.60
C PRO A 201 1.23 5.91 -17.16
N ASP A 202 0.93 7.12 -16.72
CA ASP A 202 0.49 7.39 -15.35
C ASP A 202 -0.89 6.78 -15.11
N VAL A 203 -1.79 6.86 -16.09
CA VAL A 203 -3.11 6.21 -16.00
C VAL A 203 -2.96 4.69 -15.89
N MET A 204 -2.07 4.08 -16.69
CA MET A 204 -1.80 2.64 -16.62
C MET A 204 -1.28 2.24 -15.23
N MET A 205 -0.31 2.96 -14.70
CA MET A 205 0.27 2.63 -13.40
C MET A 205 -0.72 2.82 -12.25
N ASN A 206 -1.53 3.88 -12.27
CA ASN A 206 -2.55 4.08 -11.25
C ASN A 206 -3.59 2.94 -11.22
N MET A 207 -4.01 2.43 -12.40
CA MET A 207 -4.87 1.25 -12.45
C MET A 207 -4.17 0.00 -11.92
N LEU A 208 -2.88 -0.19 -12.24
CA LEU A 208 -2.11 -1.33 -11.78
C LEU A 208 -1.86 -1.31 -10.27
N PHE A 209 -1.60 -0.15 -9.66
CA PHE A 209 -1.47 -0.02 -8.21
C PHE A 209 -2.73 -0.47 -7.46
N ARG A 210 -3.92 -0.19 -8.01
CA ARG A 210 -5.21 -0.61 -7.40
C ARG A 210 -5.51 -2.10 -7.57
N ASN A 211 -4.93 -2.74 -8.58
CA ASN A 211 -5.30 -4.10 -9.01
C ASN A 211 -4.19 -5.15 -8.83
N SER A 212 -3.01 -4.76 -8.36
CA SER A 212 -1.83 -5.64 -8.20
C SER A 212 -1.02 -5.29 -6.96
N ASP A 213 -0.05 -6.14 -6.62
CA ASP A 213 0.86 -5.93 -5.49
C ASP A 213 2.00 -4.94 -5.81
N LEU A 214 1.89 -4.14 -6.88
CA LEU A 214 2.77 -3.00 -7.15
C LEU A 214 2.58 -1.85 -6.15
N GLU A 215 1.42 -1.82 -5.47
CA GLU A 215 1.20 -1.05 -4.24
C GLU A 215 0.88 -2.04 -3.13
N SER A 216 1.59 -1.95 -2.00
CA SER A 216 1.32 -2.79 -0.83
C SER A 216 1.24 -1.95 0.42
N ARG A 217 0.45 -2.40 1.40
CA ARG A 217 0.32 -1.75 2.71
C ARG A 217 1.06 -2.55 3.77
N PHE A 218 2.07 -1.94 4.37
CA PHE A 218 2.73 -2.47 5.56
C PHE A 218 2.03 -1.96 6.81
N SER A 219 1.54 -2.83 7.68
CA SER A 219 0.88 -2.41 8.93
C SER A 219 1.90 -2.10 10.03
N LEU A 220 1.66 -1.02 10.78
CA LEU A 220 2.39 -0.71 12.01
C LEU A 220 1.56 -1.13 13.21
N ASN A 221 2.16 -1.94 14.06
CA ASN A 221 1.68 -2.25 15.40
C ASN A 221 2.90 -2.42 16.31
N MET A 222 3.28 -1.34 16.97
CA MET A 222 4.44 -1.23 17.86
C MET A 222 4.13 -1.79 19.25
N ASN A 223 3.76 -3.07 19.27
CA ASN A 223 3.53 -3.81 20.50
C ASN A 223 4.84 -4.47 20.96
N VAL A 224 5.33 -4.06 22.12
CA VAL A 224 6.63 -4.46 22.66
C VAL A 224 6.49 -4.86 24.13
N LEU A 225 7.46 -5.60 24.66
CA LEU A 225 7.53 -5.90 26.08
C LEU A 225 8.28 -4.78 26.80
N ILE A 226 7.57 -4.02 27.63
CA ILE A 226 8.20 -3.06 28.53
C ILE A 226 8.69 -3.82 29.77
N ASP A 227 9.92 -3.50 30.18
CA ASP A 227 10.66 -4.15 31.28
C ASP A 227 10.79 -5.68 31.11
N GLY A 228 10.66 -6.18 29.88
CA GLY A 228 10.75 -7.61 29.55
C GLY A 228 9.53 -8.45 29.95
N VAL A 229 8.47 -7.84 30.51
CA VAL A 229 7.34 -8.61 31.08
C VAL A 229 5.98 -8.18 30.52
N THR A 230 5.73 -6.87 30.40
CA THR A 230 4.38 -6.37 30.13
C THR A 230 4.23 -5.98 28.65
N PRO A 231 3.36 -6.66 27.87
CA PRO A 231 3.08 -6.26 26.50
C PRO A 231 2.31 -4.94 26.48
N LYS A 232 2.86 -3.93 25.81
CA LYS A 232 2.25 -2.61 25.66
C LYS A 232 2.47 -2.12 24.23
N VAL A 233 1.42 -1.51 23.67
CA VAL A 233 1.53 -0.73 22.43
C VAL A 233 2.14 0.62 22.78
N CYS A 234 3.30 0.90 22.20
CA CYS A 234 4.10 2.07 22.49
C CYS A 234 4.22 2.99 21.27
N SER A 235 4.37 4.28 21.55
CA SER A 235 4.77 5.28 20.56
C SER A 235 6.25 5.14 20.19
N LEU A 236 6.65 5.71 19.05
CA LEU A 236 8.06 5.76 18.64
C LEU A 236 8.95 6.40 19.73
N LYS A 237 8.46 7.48 20.35
CA LYS A 237 9.14 8.20 21.43
C LYS A 237 9.36 7.32 22.66
N GLU A 238 8.33 6.59 23.11
CA GLU A 238 8.44 5.70 24.27
C GLU A 238 9.49 4.60 24.04
N VAL A 239 9.52 4.00 22.84
CA VAL A 239 10.50 2.93 22.55
C VAL A 239 11.93 3.49 22.43
N LEU A 240 12.11 4.65 21.79
CA LEU A 240 13.42 5.32 21.76
C LEU A 240 13.89 5.71 23.16
N ARG A 241 12.96 6.15 24.03
CA ARG A 241 13.29 6.49 25.41
C ARG A 241 13.70 5.27 26.22
N ALA A 242 12.96 4.16 26.11
CA ALA A 242 13.33 2.90 26.76
C ALA A 242 14.71 2.40 26.33
N PHE A 243 15.05 2.54 25.05
CA PHE A 243 16.40 2.25 24.55
C PHE A 243 17.46 3.14 25.20
N LEU A 244 17.22 4.45 25.31
CA LEU A 244 18.15 5.39 25.95
C LEU A 244 18.34 5.12 27.44
N ASP A 245 17.28 4.71 28.14
CA ASP A 245 17.35 4.34 29.55
C ASP A 245 18.19 3.07 29.73
N HIS A 246 18.01 2.07 28.88
CA HIS A 246 18.88 0.88 28.84
C HIS A 246 20.35 1.24 28.55
N ARG A 247 20.62 2.11 27.57
CA ARG A 247 21.98 2.59 27.27
C ARG A 247 22.63 3.27 28.47
N ARG A 248 21.86 4.03 29.23
CA ARG A 248 22.34 4.72 30.43
C ARG A 248 22.69 3.74 31.55
N ASP A 249 21.87 2.71 31.74
CA ASP A 249 22.16 1.64 32.69
C ASP A 249 23.44 0.89 32.31
N VAL A 250 23.56 0.49 31.04
CA VAL A 250 24.77 -0.14 30.49
C VAL A 250 26.01 0.74 30.69
N LEU A 251 25.91 2.05 30.42
CA LEU A 251 27.03 2.98 30.62
C LEU A 251 27.47 3.00 32.09
N ARG A 252 26.51 3.06 33.02
CA ARG A 252 26.79 3.09 34.46
C ARG A 252 27.46 1.80 34.92
N ARG A 253 26.91 0.64 34.55
CA ARG A 253 27.46 -0.67 34.91
C ARG A 253 28.89 -0.85 34.39
N ARG A 254 29.13 -0.55 33.11
CA ARG A 254 30.47 -0.62 32.50
C ARG A 254 31.46 0.32 33.18
N SER A 255 31.02 1.54 33.50
CA SER A 255 31.86 2.52 34.20
C SER A 255 32.21 2.06 35.61
N GLN A 256 31.23 1.50 36.35
CA GLN A 256 31.43 0.97 37.69
C GLN A 256 32.39 -0.24 37.68
N HIS A 257 32.20 -1.19 36.76
CA HIS A 257 33.11 -2.33 36.58
C HIS A 257 34.53 -1.88 36.24
N ARG A 258 34.67 -0.83 35.44
CA ARG A 258 35.98 -0.23 35.13
C ARG A 258 36.59 0.43 36.36
N ILE A 259 35.81 1.17 37.15
CA ILE A 259 36.25 1.77 38.42
C ILE A 259 36.76 0.68 39.37
N GLU A 260 36.02 -0.40 39.57
CA GLU A 260 36.42 -1.50 40.47
C GLU A 260 37.74 -2.15 40.03
N LYS A 261 37.92 -2.35 38.72
CA LYS A 261 39.20 -2.83 38.16
C LYS A 261 40.34 -1.83 38.37
N ILE A 262 40.06 -0.53 38.22
CA ILE A 262 41.06 0.52 38.43
C ILE A 262 41.43 0.60 39.91
N GLU A 263 40.47 0.58 40.83
CA GLU A 263 40.71 0.62 42.28
C GLU A 263 41.56 -0.57 42.73
N HIS A 264 41.22 -1.79 42.27
CA HIS A 264 42.03 -2.98 42.56
C HIS A 264 43.46 -2.84 41.99
N ARG A 265 43.61 -2.27 40.80
CA ARG A 265 44.93 -2.06 40.20
C ARG A 265 45.72 -0.99 40.95
N LEU A 266 45.09 0.11 41.35
CA LEU A 266 45.70 1.19 42.13
C LEU A 266 46.16 0.67 43.50
N GLU A 267 45.35 -0.14 44.17
CA GLU A 267 45.72 -0.80 45.43
C GLU A 267 47.03 -1.58 45.28
N VAL A 268 47.14 -2.41 44.23
CA VAL A 268 48.36 -3.17 43.93
C VAL A 268 49.55 -2.26 43.60
N LEU A 269 49.34 -1.21 42.80
CA LEU A 269 50.40 -0.27 42.42
C LEU A 269 50.93 0.50 43.64
N GLU A 270 50.07 0.88 44.58
CA GLU A 270 50.48 1.51 45.85
C GLU A 270 51.37 0.56 46.66
N GLY A 271 50.99 -0.71 46.79
CA GLY A 271 51.82 -1.73 47.44
C GLY A 271 53.19 -1.87 46.77
N PHE A 272 53.25 -1.92 45.43
CA PHE A 272 54.53 -1.94 44.71
C PHE A 272 55.36 -0.70 44.97
N ILE A 273 54.79 0.50 44.86
CA ILE A 273 55.52 1.76 45.06
C ILE A 273 56.09 1.82 46.49
N THR A 274 55.32 1.40 47.49
CA THR A 274 55.78 1.31 48.88
C THR A 274 56.94 0.32 49.02
N ALA A 275 56.84 -0.86 48.40
CA ALA A 275 57.91 -1.85 48.41
C ALA A 275 59.19 -1.36 47.68
N PHE A 276 59.06 -0.59 46.60
CA PHE A 276 60.20 0.00 45.90
C PHE A 276 60.94 1.04 46.74
N LEU A 277 60.20 1.90 47.46
CA LEU A 277 60.78 2.91 48.33
C LEU A 277 61.51 2.29 49.53
N ASN A 278 61.04 1.12 50.00
CA ASN A 278 61.54 0.44 51.19
C ASN A 278 62.16 -0.93 50.89
N LEU A 279 62.81 -1.09 49.74
CA LEU A 279 63.23 -2.40 49.22
C LEU A 279 64.13 -3.19 50.17
N ASP A 280 65.10 -2.52 50.82
CA ASP A 280 65.98 -3.18 51.78
C ASP A 280 65.19 -3.75 52.98
N ARG A 281 64.20 -3.01 53.50
CA ARG A 281 63.36 -3.48 54.60
C ARG A 281 62.46 -4.64 54.20
N VAL A 282 61.87 -4.59 52.99
CA VAL A 282 61.10 -5.71 52.43
C VAL A 282 61.96 -6.97 52.33
N ILE A 283 63.20 -6.85 51.85
CA ILE A 283 64.14 -7.97 51.75
C ILE A 283 64.48 -8.53 53.13
N ASP A 284 64.72 -7.68 54.12
CA ASP A 284 65.04 -8.11 55.48
C ASP A 284 63.88 -8.92 56.09
N ILE A 285 62.63 -8.43 55.97
CA ILE A 285 61.44 -9.14 56.46
C ILE A 285 61.29 -10.50 55.75
N ILE A 286 61.41 -10.54 54.41
CA ILE A 286 61.29 -11.80 53.64
C ILE A 286 62.40 -12.81 54.01
N ARG A 287 63.59 -12.32 54.35
CA ARG A 287 64.77 -13.17 54.58
C ARG A 287 64.87 -13.69 56.00
N TYR A 288 64.45 -12.91 57.00
CA TYR A 288 64.73 -13.17 58.41
C TYR A 288 63.50 -13.33 59.30
N ASP A 289 62.30 -12.90 58.88
CA ASP A 289 61.09 -13.10 59.68
C ASP A 289 60.56 -14.53 59.57
N ASP A 290 60.03 -15.07 60.67
CA ASP A 290 59.41 -16.39 60.71
C ASP A 290 58.10 -16.45 59.90
N ASP A 291 57.37 -15.32 59.84
CA ASP A 291 56.13 -15.20 59.06
C ASP A 291 56.11 -13.86 58.29
N PRO A 292 56.76 -13.80 57.11
CA PRO A 292 56.95 -12.55 56.37
C PRO A 292 55.65 -11.88 55.94
N LYS A 293 54.58 -12.63 55.67
CA LYS A 293 53.32 -12.05 55.18
C LYS A 293 52.66 -11.18 56.25
N PRO A 294 52.35 -11.67 57.47
CA PRO A 294 51.85 -10.83 58.55
C PRO A 294 52.83 -9.75 59.00
N ALA A 295 54.14 -9.97 58.88
CA ALA A 295 55.14 -8.95 59.17
C ALA A 295 55.07 -7.77 58.19
N LEU A 296 55.05 -8.03 56.88
CA LEU A 296 54.90 -6.99 55.84
C LEU A 296 53.59 -6.20 55.98
N MET A 297 52.51 -6.85 56.41
CA MET A 297 51.23 -6.19 56.64
C MET A 297 51.29 -5.18 57.79
N ARG A 298 51.96 -5.53 58.90
CA ARG A 298 52.00 -4.73 60.15
C ARG A 298 53.16 -3.74 60.23
N GLU A 299 54.06 -3.75 59.26
CA GLU A 299 55.20 -2.82 59.24
C GLU A 299 54.72 -1.37 59.07
N ASP A 300 55.44 -0.46 59.73
CA ASP A 300 55.25 0.99 59.59
C ASP A 300 56.17 1.50 58.47
N TRP A 301 55.62 1.67 57.27
CA TRP A 301 56.38 2.01 56.07
C TRP A 301 56.76 3.49 55.97
N SER A 302 56.38 4.30 56.96
CA SER A 302 56.73 5.73 57.06
C SER A 302 58.09 5.97 57.72
N ARG A 303 58.66 4.95 58.37
CA ARG A 303 59.91 5.04 59.10
C ARG A 303 61.12 4.78 58.21
N ASP A 304 62.22 5.45 58.53
CA ASP A 304 63.52 5.12 57.94
C ASP A 304 64.08 3.87 58.62
N PHE A 305 64.52 2.91 57.81
CA PHE A 305 65.12 1.66 58.28
C PHE A 305 66.59 1.56 57.89
N VAL A 306 67.41 1.09 58.82
CA VAL A 306 68.77 0.65 58.51
C VAL A 306 68.71 -0.83 58.17
N ARG A 307 69.25 -1.18 57.00
CA ARG A 307 69.30 -2.56 56.52
C ARG A 307 70.02 -3.47 57.53
N ALA A 308 69.41 -4.62 57.85
CA ALA A 308 70.01 -5.63 58.70
C ALA A 308 71.20 -6.31 58.00
N THR A 309 72.31 -6.49 58.72
CA THR A 309 73.46 -7.23 58.20
C THR A 309 73.35 -8.74 58.44
N ASP A 310 72.73 -9.14 59.54
CA ASP A 310 72.42 -10.52 59.88
C ASP A 310 71.12 -10.64 60.72
N GLU A 311 70.76 -11.88 61.10
CA GLU A 311 69.54 -12.19 61.86
C GLU A 311 69.52 -11.54 63.24
N THR A 312 70.68 -11.19 63.83
CA THR A 312 70.74 -10.57 65.16
C THR A 312 70.41 -9.08 65.13
N ASP A 313 70.58 -8.44 63.98
CA ASP A 313 70.20 -7.05 63.73
C ASP A 313 68.73 -6.90 63.30
N TYR A 314 68.08 -7.99 62.90
CA TYR A 314 66.69 -7.98 62.46
C TYR A 314 65.74 -7.81 63.65
N VAL A 315 64.83 -6.85 63.53
CA VAL A 315 63.73 -6.65 64.48
C VAL A 315 62.41 -6.85 63.73
N SER A 316 61.63 -7.84 64.18
CA SER A 316 60.30 -8.08 63.63
C SER A 316 59.37 -6.89 63.93
N PRO A 317 58.47 -6.52 62.99
CA PRO A 317 57.50 -5.47 63.23
C PRO A 317 56.65 -5.76 64.48
N PRO A 318 56.35 -4.75 65.32
CA PRO A 318 55.51 -4.95 66.49
C PRO A 318 54.10 -5.41 66.09
N ALA A 319 53.41 -6.10 67.01
CA ALA A 319 51.99 -6.40 66.81
C ALA A 319 51.19 -5.08 66.79
N GLY A 320 50.39 -4.87 65.75
CA GLY A 320 49.63 -3.64 65.52
C GLY A 320 48.63 -3.79 64.38
N GLU A 321 47.92 -2.70 64.07
CA GLU A 321 47.08 -2.59 62.87
C GLU A 321 47.97 -2.61 61.62
N GLY A 322 47.50 -3.25 60.53
CA GLY A 322 48.27 -3.37 59.30
C GLY A 322 48.17 -2.13 58.42
N GLU A 323 49.30 -1.67 57.86
CA GLU A 323 49.35 -0.59 56.86
C GLU A 323 49.16 -1.10 55.43
N LEU A 324 49.58 -2.33 55.13
CA LEU A 324 49.38 -2.96 53.83
C LEU A 324 48.28 -4.01 53.87
N SER A 325 47.46 -4.03 52.82
CA SER A 325 46.40 -5.04 52.64
C SER A 325 46.99 -6.42 52.30
N GLU A 326 46.19 -7.46 52.49
CA GLU A 326 46.58 -8.82 52.10
C GLU A 326 46.89 -8.92 50.60
N VAL A 327 46.09 -8.24 49.76
CA VAL A 327 46.27 -8.18 48.30
C VAL A 327 47.60 -7.52 47.94
N GLN A 328 47.94 -6.41 48.60
CA GLN A 328 49.20 -5.71 48.38
C GLN A 328 50.40 -6.56 48.76
N VAL A 329 50.37 -7.20 49.92
CA VAL A 329 51.47 -8.05 50.39
C VAL A 329 51.64 -9.28 49.50
N ASP A 330 50.55 -9.94 49.10
CA ASP A 330 50.62 -11.06 48.17
C ASP A 330 51.18 -10.63 46.81
N ALA A 331 50.84 -9.44 46.32
CA ALA A 331 51.44 -8.89 45.11
C ALA A 331 52.94 -8.65 45.27
N ILE A 332 53.38 -8.04 46.38
CA ILE A 332 54.79 -7.77 46.70
C ILE A 332 55.60 -9.08 46.75
N LEU A 333 55.09 -10.10 47.44
CA LEU A 333 55.76 -11.41 47.54
C LEU A 333 55.88 -12.11 46.18
N ASN A 334 54.95 -11.85 45.26
CA ASN A 334 54.98 -12.38 43.90
C ASN A 334 55.81 -11.52 42.92
N MET A 335 56.45 -10.45 43.38
CA MET A 335 57.32 -9.63 42.54
C MET A 335 58.51 -10.42 42.01
N ARG A 336 58.89 -10.15 40.77
CA ARG A 336 60.08 -10.74 40.14
C ARG A 336 61.26 -9.79 40.31
N LEU A 337 62.45 -10.32 40.60
CA LEU A 337 63.68 -9.51 40.73
C LEU A 337 63.94 -8.58 39.54
N ARG A 338 63.56 -8.99 38.32
CA ARG A 338 63.69 -8.18 37.10
C ARG A 338 62.88 -6.87 37.14
N SER A 339 61.81 -6.85 37.92
CA SER A 339 60.91 -5.71 38.06
C SER A 339 61.54 -4.63 38.94
N LEU A 340 62.54 -4.92 39.77
CA LEU A 340 63.16 -3.96 40.70
C LEU A 340 64.06 -2.89 40.04
N ARG A 341 63.92 -2.64 38.73
CA ARG A 341 64.71 -1.61 38.02
C ARG A 341 64.08 -0.24 38.24
N ARG A 342 64.91 0.81 38.32
CA ARG A 342 64.44 2.20 38.41
C ARG A 342 63.51 2.63 37.25
N LEU A 343 63.66 2.04 36.07
CA LEU A 343 62.77 2.30 34.93
C LEU A 343 61.34 1.81 35.22
N GLU A 344 61.20 0.65 35.85
CA GLU A 344 59.91 0.05 36.19
C GLU A 344 59.20 0.88 37.27
N GLU A 345 59.93 1.43 38.24
CA GLU A 345 59.37 2.36 39.24
C GLU A 345 58.72 3.59 38.57
N LEU A 346 59.38 4.17 37.56
CA LEU A 346 58.84 5.30 36.81
C LEU A 346 57.61 4.90 35.98
N GLU A 347 57.60 3.68 35.43
CA GLU A 347 56.45 3.14 34.70
C GLU A 347 55.26 2.90 35.62
N LEU A 348 55.46 2.35 36.82
CA LEU A 348 54.42 2.14 37.82
C LEU A 348 53.81 3.48 38.30
N LYS A 349 54.65 4.50 38.52
CA LYS A 349 54.16 5.85 38.87
C LYS A 349 53.33 6.46 37.76
N ARG A 350 53.78 6.35 36.50
CA ARG A 350 53.01 6.83 35.34
C ARG A 350 51.70 6.07 35.16
N GLU A 351 51.71 4.75 35.35
CA GLU A 351 50.51 3.92 35.28
C GLU A 351 49.51 4.34 36.37
N ARG A 352 49.98 4.52 37.62
CA ARG A 352 49.14 5.01 38.71
C ARG A 352 48.53 6.37 38.38
N ASP A 353 49.34 7.34 37.95
CA ASP A 353 48.87 8.70 37.68
C ASP A 353 47.82 8.71 36.56
N ALA A 354 48.03 7.92 35.50
CA ALA A 354 47.05 7.76 34.42
C ALA A 354 45.75 7.08 34.87
N LEU A 355 45.85 6.04 35.70
CA LEU A 355 44.69 5.35 36.27
C LEU A 355 43.92 6.23 37.26
N GLN A 356 44.61 7.10 38.01
CA GLN A 356 43.96 8.08 38.90
C GLN A 356 43.19 9.14 38.11
N GLU A 357 43.74 9.61 36.99
CA GLU A 357 43.04 10.53 36.07
C GLU A 357 41.80 9.84 35.47
N GLU A 358 41.95 8.60 34.98
CA GLU A 358 40.83 7.81 34.44
C GLU A 358 39.73 7.56 35.49
N TRP A 359 40.11 7.19 36.72
CA TRP A 359 39.18 6.97 37.83
C TRP A 359 38.39 8.24 38.14
N ALA A 360 39.06 9.40 38.25
CA ALA A 360 38.41 10.67 38.54
C ALA A 360 37.42 11.05 37.42
N ASP A 361 37.79 10.85 36.16
CA ASP A 361 36.91 11.12 35.02
C ASP A 361 35.67 10.22 34.97
N LEU A 362 35.83 8.93 35.34
CA LEU A 362 34.71 7.98 35.45
C LEU A 362 33.81 8.30 36.64
N GLN A 363 34.37 8.71 37.77
CA GLN A 363 33.61 9.14 38.93
C GLN A 363 32.76 10.37 38.61
N ASP A 364 33.36 11.39 38.00
CA ASP A 364 32.63 12.58 37.54
C ASP A 364 31.53 12.23 36.52
N LEU A 365 31.78 11.25 35.65
CA LEU A 365 30.78 10.75 34.70
C LEU A 365 29.60 10.12 35.45
N LEU A 366 29.84 9.31 36.48
CA LEU A 366 28.78 8.69 37.27
C LEU A 366 27.99 9.70 38.12
N ASP A 367 28.64 10.76 38.60
CA ASP A 367 28.02 11.79 39.43
C ASP A 367 27.18 12.80 38.64
N SER A 368 27.44 12.98 37.34
CA SER A 368 26.75 13.94 36.49
C SER A 368 25.85 13.31 35.43
N GLU A 369 24.53 13.50 35.57
CA GLU A 369 23.57 13.07 34.54
C GLU A 369 23.84 13.70 33.17
N ASP A 370 24.22 14.99 33.16
CA ASP A 370 24.53 15.70 31.92
C ASP A 370 25.78 15.12 31.22
N ARG A 371 26.82 14.72 31.98
CA ARG A 371 27.98 14.00 31.41
C ARG A 371 27.57 12.65 30.84
N GLN A 372 26.69 11.91 31.51
CA GLN A 372 26.19 10.60 31.03
C GLN A 372 25.47 10.76 29.69
N TRP A 373 24.52 11.69 29.60
CA TRP A 373 23.78 11.92 28.37
C TRP A 373 24.65 12.45 27.24
N LYS A 374 25.65 13.28 27.56
CA LYS A 374 26.65 13.71 26.58
C LYS A 374 27.45 12.52 26.04
N ALA A 375 27.95 11.65 26.91
CA ALA A 375 28.70 10.46 26.52
C ALA A 375 27.86 9.52 25.63
N ILE A 376 26.60 9.26 26.01
CA ILE A 376 25.66 8.46 25.19
C ILE A 376 25.43 9.11 23.83
N ALA A 377 25.22 10.43 23.81
CA ALA A 377 25.00 11.17 22.56
C ALA A 377 26.25 11.22 21.66
N ASP A 378 27.46 11.12 22.23
CA ASP A 378 28.71 11.04 21.50
C ASP A 378 28.89 9.62 20.91
N GLN A 379 28.65 8.57 21.71
CA GLN A 379 28.62 7.18 21.23
C GLN A 379 27.63 6.98 20.07
N LEU A 380 26.43 7.55 20.16
CA LEU A 380 25.44 7.47 19.07
C LEU A 380 25.89 8.22 17.80
N ARG A 381 26.72 9.27 17.92
CA ARG A 381 27.31 9.95 16.75
C ARG A 381 28.35 9.08 16.08
N ASP A 382 29.15 8.35 16.86
CA ASP A 382 30.13 7.41 16.31
C ASP A 382 29.42 6.27 15.59
N ILE A 383 28.38 5.69 16.17
CA ILE A 383 27.52 4.70 15.49
C ILE A 383 26.96 5.25 14.17
N LYS A 384 26.41 6.47 14.19
CA LYS A 384 25.89 7.10 12.98
C LYS A 384 26.99 7.28 11.93
N LYS A 385 28.16 7.74 12.33
CA LYS A 385 29.30 7.97 11.45
C LYS A 385 29.76 6.69 10.77
N ASP A 386 29.78 5.58 11.50
CA ASP A 386 30.33 4.32 11.01
C ASP A 386 29.29 3.49 10.24
N PHE A 387 27.99 3.60 10.56
CA PHE A 387 26.96 2.70 10.05
C PHE A 387 25.76 3.36 9.35
N ALA A 388 25.63 4.68 9.33
CA ALA A 388 24.51 5.30 8.61
C ALA A 388 24.66 5.14 7.09
N ASP A 389 23.60 4.70 6.44
CA ASP A 389 23.49 4.60 4.99
C ASP A 389 22.46 5.59 4.42
N PRO A 390 22.59 5.96 3.12
CA PRO A 390 21.57 6.75 2.46
C PRO A 390 20.22 6.03 2.48
N ARG A 391 19.17 6.78 2.79
CA ARG A 391 17.79 6.31 2.77
C ARG A 391 17.42 5.77 1.39
N ARG A 392 16.73 4.62 1.35
CA ARG A 392 16.33 3.93 0.13
C ARG A 392 14.88 4.25 -0.26
N THR A 393 13.99 4.29 0.72
CA THR A 393 12.58 4.64 0.49
C THR A 393 12.39 6.15 0.37
N SER A 394 11.74 6.59 -0.70
CA SER A 394 11.34 8.00 -0.89
C SER A 394 9.87 8.24 -0.52
N PHE A 395 9.47 9.49 -0.37
CA PHE A 395 8.10 9.88 -0.04
C PHE A 395 7.49 10.70 -1.17
N ALA A 396 6.22 10.46 -1.49
CA ALA A 396 5.46 11.26 -2.45
C ALA A 396 3.98 11.29 -2.02
N GLU A 397 3.23 12.32 -2.42
CA GLU A 397 1.79 12.30 -2.23
C GLU A 397 1.12 11.41 -3.30
N ALA A 398 0.06 10.70 -2.91
CA ALA A 398 -0.70 9.91 -3.86
C ALA A 398 -1.45 10.86 -4.82
N ALA A 399 -1.06 10.88 -6.10
CA ALA A 399 -1.83 11.58 -7.12
C ALA A 399 -3.23 10.93 -7.25
N GLU A 400 -4.28 11.71 -7.05
CA GLU A 400 -5.65 11.33 -7.41
C GLU A 400 -5.81 11.47 -8.91
N VAL A 401 -5.46 10.42 -9.67
CA VAL A 401 -5.83 10.35 -11.08
C VAL A 401 -7.31 9.97 -11.15
N GLU A 402 -8.12 10.81 -11.80
CA GLU A 402 -9.53 10.54 -12.06
C GLU A 402 -9.69 9.17 -12.72
N ASP A 403 -10.67 8.39 -12.27
CA ASP A 403 -10.97 7.10 -12.86
C ASP A 403 -11.39 7.30 -14.32
N VAL A 404 -10.43 7.11 -15.24
CA VAL A 404 -10.70 7.15 -16.67
C VAL A 404 -11.64 5.99 -16.99
N PRO A 405 -12.87 6.25 -17.46
CA PRO A 405 -13.78 5.18 -17.85
C PRO A 405 -13.09 4.33 -18.92
N LEU A 406 -13.12 3.01 -18.76
CA LEU A 406 -12.54 2.04 -19.72
C LEU A 406 -13.00 2.29 -21.16
N GLU A 407 -14.16 2.94 -21.33
CA GLU A 407 -14.81 3.32 -22.58
C GLU A 407 -14.07 4.46 -23.32
N ALA A 408 -13.44 5.38 -22.59
CA ALA A 408 -12.64 6.48 -23.16
C ALA A 408 -11.29 6.01 -23.73
N MET A 409 -10.91 4.77 -23.45
CA MET A 409 -9.65 4.15 -23.86
C MET A 409 -9.78 3.26 -25.10
N ILE A 410 -10.99 3.18 -25.68
CA ILE A 410 -11.27 2.44 -26.91
C ILE A 410 -11.02 3.40 -28.08
N ASP A 411 -10.18 2.99 -29.03
CA ASP A 411 -9.95 3.77 -30.25
C ASP A 411 -11.28 3.96 -31.00
N ARG A 412 -11.64 5.22 -31.26
CA ARG A 412 -12.89 5.62 -31.91
C ARG A 412 -12.82 5.29 -33.40
N GLU A 413 -13.42 4.17 -33.77
CA GLU A 413 -13.47 3.69 -35.15
C GLU A 413 -14.91 3.68 -35.66
N PRO A 414 -15.16 4.10 -36.92
CA PRO A 414 -16.49 4.03 -37.51
C PRO A 414 -16.87 2.57 -37.78
N ILE A 415 -18.09 2.19 -37.39
CA ILE A 415 -18.67 0.87 -37.63
C ILE A 415 -20.11 0.98 -38.15
N THR A 416 -20.58 -0.03 -38.86
CA THR A 416 -22.00 -0.21 -39.17
C THR A 416 -22.54 -1.42 -38.42
N VAL A 417 -23.49 -1.17 -37.52
CA VAL A 417 -24.16 -2.19 -36.71
C VAL A 417 -25.30 -2.78 -37.53
N VAL A 418 -25.36 -4.12 -37.56
CA VAL A 418 -26.44 -4.86 -38.22
C VAL A 418 -26.99 -5.89 -37.27
N CYS A 419 -28.29 -5.85 -37.04
CA CYS A 419 -29.04 -6.85 -36.31
C CYS A 419 -30.19 -7.40 -37.16
N SER A 420 -30.22 -8.73 -37.30
CA SER A 420 -31.22 -9.43 -38.11
C SER A 420 -32.57 -9.57 -37.40
N GLN A 421 -33.58 -10.10 -38.10
CA GLN A 421 -34.89 -10.37 -37.53
C GLN A 421 -34.84 -11.42 -36.41
N MET A 422 -33.98 -12.43 -36.55
CA MET A 422 -33.75 -13.46 -35.53
C MET A 422 -32.78 -13.01 -34.41
N GLY A 423 -32.30 -11.76 -34.42
CA GLY A 423 -31.46 -11.20 -33.37
C GLY A 423 -29.97 -11.57 -33.47
N TRP A 424 -29.47 -11.87 -34.68
CA TRP A 424 -28.04 -12.00 -34.93
C TRP A 424 -27.43 -10.61 -35.15
N ILE A 425 -26.47 -10.23 -34.32
CA ILE A 425 -25.83 -8.92 -34.34
C ILE A 425 -24.37 -9.01 -34.81
N ARG A 426 -23.92 -8.04 -35.60
CA ARG A 426 -22.52 -7.86 -36.03
C ARG A 426 -22.18 -6.39 -36.25
N ALA A 427 -20.90 -6.06 -36.10
CA ALA A 427 -20.33 -4.76 -36.43
C ALA A 427 -19.40 -4.87 -37.64
N MET A 428 -19.76 -4.24 -38.75
CA MET A 428 -18.91 -4.13 -39.94
C MET A 428 -18.01 -2.91 -39.81
N THR A 429 -16.75 -3.04 -40.24
CA THR A 429 -15.78 -1.94 -40.24
C THR A 429 -16.19 -0.86 -41.24
N GLY A 430 -16.13 0.39 -40.79
CA GLY A 430 -16.49 1.57 -41.58
C GLY A 430 -17.99 1.83 -41.64
N HIS A 431 -18.34 3.05 -42.01
CA HIS A 431 -19.72 3.44 -42.32
C HIS A 431 -20.07 2.99 -43.73
N ILE A 432 -20.53 1.75 -43.87
CA ILE A 432 -21.00 1.23 -45.16
C ILE A 432 -22.41 1.72 -45.48
N ASP A 433 -22.71 1.94 -46.76
CA ASP A 433 -24.06 2.30 -47.22
C ASP A 433 -25.13 1.38 -46.62
N LEU A 434 -26.10 1.97 -45.90
CA LEU A 434 -27.17 1.25 -45.21
C LEU A 434 -28.16 0.58 -46.18
N SER A 435 -28.19 1.00 -47.45
CA SER A 435 -29.01 0.40 -48.52
C SER A 435 -28.36 -0.85 -49.16
N ARG A 436 -27.10 -1.13 -48.82
CA ARG A 436 -26.36 -2.28 -49.35
C ARG A 436 -27.05 -3.58 -48.98
N GLU A 437 -27.21 -4.46 -49.96
CA GLU A 437 -27.70 -5.83 -49.70
C GLU A 437 -26.71 -6.62 -48.84
N LEU A 438 -27.21 -7.19 -47.75
CA LEU A 438 -26.45 -7.97 -46.79
C LEU A 438 -26.94 -9.42 -46.78
N LYS A 439 -26.02 -10.37 -46.58
CA LYS A 439 -26.37 -11.78 -46.39
C LYS A 439 -26.75 -12.06 -44.94
N PHE A 440 -27.77 -12.89 -44.77
CA PHE A 440 -28.29 -13.37 -43.49
C PHE A 440 -28.28 -14.91 -43.47
N LYS A 441 -28.64 -15.51 -42.32
CA LYS A 441 -28.83 -16.97 -42.22
C LYS A 441 -30.11 -17.40 -42.96
N ASP A 442 -30.18 -18.68 -43.32
CA ASP A 442 -31.36 -19.25 -43.96
C ASP A 442 -32.61 -19.05 -43.09
N GLY A 443 -33.64 -18.41 -43.65
CA GLY A 443 -34.88 -18.06 -42.95
C GLY A 443 -34.82 -16.77 -42.12
N ASP A 444 -33.69 -16.04 -42.14
CA ASP A 444 -33.51 -14.76 -41.46
C ASP A 444 -33.48 -13.59 -42.47
N GLY A 445 -33.64 -12.37 -41.99
CA GLY A 445 -33.72 -11.18 -42.83
C GLY A 445 -33.24 -9.89 -42.16
N PRO A 446 -33.18 -8.79 -42.92
CA PRO A 446 -32.78 -7.48 -42.39
C PRO A 446 -33.84 -6.95 -41.42
N ARG A 447 -33.37 -6.27 -40.36
CA ARG A 447 -34.25 -5.59 -39.40
C ARG A 447 -33.71 -4.24 -38.94
N HIS A 448 -32.55 -4.21 -38.27
CA HIS A 448 -31.96 -2.98 -37.75
C HIS A 448 -30.55 -2.79 -38.33
N THR A 449 -30.31 -1.66 -38.99
CA THR A 449 -29.00 -1.31 -39.56
C THR A 449 -28.76 0.18 -39.36
N PHE A 450 -27.67 0.56 -38.70
CA PHE A 450 -27.32 1.96 -38.45
C PHE A 450 -25.80 2.13 -38.28
N HIS A 451 -25.34 3.36 -38.50
CA HIS A 451 -23.96 3.75 -38.25
C HIS A 451 -23.73 4.01 -36.76
N ALA A 452 -22.56 3.63 -36.27
CA ALA A 452 -22.09 3.93 -34.93
C ALA A 452 -20.55 4.04 -34.92
N GLU A 453 -20.00 4.33 -33.76
CA GLU A 453 -18.57 4.25 -33.47
C GLU A 453 -18.34 3.23 -32.36
N THR A 454 -17.13 2.69 -32.28
CA THR A 454 -16.74 1.70 -31.24
C THR A 454 -16.98 2.19 -29.81
N THR A 455 -16.90 3.50 -29.57
CA THR A 455 -17.15 4.13 -28.27
C THR A 455 -18.64 4.29 -27.93
N ASP A 456 -19.54 4.10 -28.90
CA ASP A 456 -20.97 4.32 -28.69
C ASP A 456 -21.64 3.20 -27.87
N ARG A 457 -22.71 3.58 -27.18
CA ARG A 457 -23.63 2.63 -26.53
C ARG A 457 -24.81 2.36 -27.45
N ILE A 458 -25.24 1.10 -27.48
CA ILE A 458 -26.38 0.65 -28.28
C ILE A 458 -27.48 0.19 -27.32
N LEU A 459 -28.70 0.68 -27.52
CA LEU A 459 -29.86 0.34 -26.72
C LEU A 459 -30.73 -0.65 -27.46
N LEU A 460 -31.04 -1.76 -26.78
CA LEU A 460 -31.97 -2.78 -27.23
C LEU A 460 -33.22 -2.71 -26.36
N PHE A 461 -34.39 -2.54 -26.95
CA PHE A 461 -35.66 -2.61 -26.23
C PHE A 461 -36.35 -3.95 -26.49
N GLY A 462 -36.59 -4.73 -25.43
CA GLY A 462 -37.25 -6.03 -25.51
C GLY A 462 -38.76 -5.95 -25.36
N SER A 463 -39.47 -6.94 -25.89
CA SER A 463 -40.94 -7.06 -25.78
C SER A 463 -41.40 -7.30 -24.33
N ASN A 464 -40.48 -7.64 -23.43
CA ASN A 464 -40.67 -7.70 -21.98
C ASN A 464 -40.61 -6.31 -21.29
N GLY A 465 -40.45 -5.23 -22.05
CA GLY A 465 -40.41 -3.85 -21.55
C GLY A 465 -39.11 -3.46 -20.85
N ARG A 466 -38.04 -4.23 -21.05
CA ARG A 466 -36.69 -3.92 -20.54
C ARG A 466 -35.82 -3.33 -21.65
N PHE A 467 -35.00 -2.37 -21.27
CA PHE A 467 -33.88 -1.88 -22.07
C PHE A 467 -32.60 -2.62 -21.68
N TYR A 468 -31.79 -2.96 -22.67
CA TYR A 468 -30.47 -3.53 -22.49
C TYR A 468 -29.45 -2.63 -23.18
N THR A 469 -28.28 -2.50 -22.59
CA THR A 469 -27.20 -1.68 -23.13
C THR A 469 -26.07 -2.58 -23.59
N LEU A 470 -25.70 -2.43 -24.86
CA LEU A 470 -24.59 -3.10 -25.51
C LEU A 470 -23.49 -2.06 -25.76
N SER A 471 -22.23 -2.45 -25.57
CA SER A 471 -21.09 -1.66 -26.01
C SER A 471 -20.79 -1.98 -27.47
N ALA A 472 -20.69 -0.95 -28.32
CA ALA A 472 -20.36 -1.11 -29.74
C ALA A 472 -19.02 -1.84 -29.95
N ALA A 473 -18.01 -1.57 -29.11
CA ALA A 473 -16.70 -2.23 -29.16
C ALA A 473 -16.74 -3.75 -28.91
N ASN A 474 -17.74 -4.23 -28.18
CA ASN A 474 -17.88 -5.65 -27.85
C ASN A 474 -18.71 -6.44 -28.87
N LEU A 475 -19.20 -5.78 -29.93
CA LEU A 475 -19.92 -6.46 -30.99
C LEU A 475 -18.98 -7.35 -31.82
N PRO A 476 -19.49 -8.48 -32.35
CA PRO A 476 -18.67 -9.40 -33.11
C PRO A 476 -18.39 -8.76 -34.48
N GLY A 477 -17.16 -8.92 -34.96
CA GLY A 477 -16.74 -8.31 -36.22
C GLY A 477 -17.55 -8.79 -37.43
N GLY A 478 -17.48 -8.04 -38.52
CA GLY A 478 -18.28 -8.27 -39.73
C GLY A 478 -17.98 -9.55 -40.52
N ARG A 479 -17.04 -10.41 -40.07
CA ARG A 479 -16.77 -11.70 -40.70
C ARG A 479 -17.85 -12.71 -40.32
N GLY A 480 -18.57 -13.24 -41.31
CA GLY A 480 -19.65 -14.20 -41.09
C GLY A 480 -21.01 -13.55 -40.83
N MET A 481 -21.91 -14.26 -40.14
CA MET A 481 -23.30 -13.81 -39.92
C MET A 481 -23.53 -13.16 -38.55
N GLY A 482 -22.47 -12.91 -37.77
CA GLY A 482 -22.56 -12.37 -36.41
C GLY A 482 -22.81 -13.44 -35.34
N GLU A 483 -23.26 -13.00 -34.17
CA GLU A 483 -23.64 -13.86 -33.03
C GLU A 483 -25.03 -13.49 -32.52
N PRO A 484 -25.75 -14.41 -31.84
CA PRO A 484 -27.01 -14.07 -31.19
C PRO A 484 -26.80 -12.99 -30.12
N VAL A 485 -27.57 -11.91 -30.17
CA VAL A 485 -27.49 -10.80 -29.18
C VAL A 485 -27.77 -11.27 -27.75
N ARG A 486 -28.50 -12.39 -27.61
CA ARG A 486 -28.78 -13.08 -26.34
C ARG A 486 -27.53 -13.63 -25.64
N LEU A 487 -26.42 -13.78 -26.35
CA LEU A 487 -25.14 -14.12 -25.71
C LEU A 487 -24.50 -12.91 -25.03
N MET A 488 -24.92 -11.69 -25.39
CA MET A 488 -24.37 -10.43 -24.91
C MET A 488 -25.21 -9.85 -23.77
N VAL A 489 -26.52 -10.04 -23.80
CA VAL A 489 -27.49 -9.57 -22.79
C VAL A 489 -28.46 -10.69 -22.41
N ASP A 490 -28.97 -10.67 -21.18
CA ASP A 490 -29.86 -11.71 -20.64
C ASP A 490 -31.31 -11.50 -21.12
N LEU A 491 -31.52 -11.52 -22.44
CA LEU A 491 -32.82 -11.41 -23.07
C LEU A 491 -33.52 -12.79 -23.07
N PRO A 492 -34.67 -12.97 -22.38
CA PRO A 492 -35.39 -14.25 -22.32
C PRO A 492 -35.88 -14.70 -23.69
N ASN A 493 -35.91 -16.01 -23.96
CA ASN A 493 -36.21 -16.56 -25.30
C ASN A 493 -37.58 -16.14 -25.85
N GLU A 494 -38.56 -15.97 -24.97
CA GLU A 494 -39.91 -15.50 -25.26
C GLU A 494 -40.01 -13.98 -25.52
N ALA A 495 -38.95 -13.22 -25.22
CA ALA A 495 -38.88 -11.79 -25.47
C ALA A 495 -38.29 -11.51 -26.86
N ASP A 496 -39.08 -10.84 -27.70
CA ASP A 496 -38.66 -10.36 -29.01
C ASP A 496 -37.89 -9.04 -28.87
N ILE A 497 -37.02 -8.75 -29.82
CA ILE A 497 -36.45 -7.42 -29.97
C ILE A 497 -37.56 -6.52 -30.53
N VAL A 498 -37.88 -5.41 -29.87
CA VAL A 498 -38.83 -4.41 -30.37
C VAL A 498 -38.07 -3.40 -31.22
N ASP A 499 -37.00 -2.84 -30.66
CA ASP A 499 -36.15 -1.87 -31.35
C ASP A 499 -34.69 -1.98 -30.90
N LEU A 500 -33.77 -1.51 -31.76
CA LEU A 500 -32.33 -1.47 -31.53
C LEU A 500 -31.74 -0.22 -32.20
N PHE A 501 -31.12 0.66 -31.42
CA PHE A 501 -30.61 1.94 -31.90
C PHE A 501 -29.42 2.46 -31.08
N MET A 502 -28.66 3.39 -31.65
CA MET A 502 -27.58 4.09 -30.95
C MET A 502 -28.14 5.01 -29.86
N HIS A 503 -27.48 5.00 -28.71
CA HIS A 503 -27.77 5.92 -27.62
C HIS A 503 -27.43 7.37 -28.00
N THR A 504 -28.36 8.30 -27.80
CA THR A 504 -28.15 9.74 -27.97
C THR A 504 -28.52 10.46 -26.67
N PRO A 505 -27.55 11.04 -25.94
CA PRO A 505 -27.82 11.72 -24.67
C PRO A 505 -28.85 12.85 -24.80
N GLY A 506 -29.70 13.02 -23.78
CA GLY A 506 -30.75 14.04 -23.76
C GLY A 506 -31.95 13.79 -24.69
N ARG A 507 -31.95 12.75 -25.52
CA ARG A 507 -33.10 12.37 -26.36
C ARG A 507 -34.24 11.83 -25.49
N LYS A 508 -35.48 12.05 -25.90
CA LYS A 508 -36.68 11.48 -25.27
C LYS A 508 -37.27 10.37 -26.15
N LEU A 509 -37.79 9.33 -25.52
CA LEU A 509 -38.38 8.17 -26.18
C LEU A 509 -39.86 8.02 -25.79
N LEU A 510 -40.71 7.75 -26.77
CA LEU A 510 -42.07 7.26 -26.55
C LEU A 510 -42.03 5.74 -26.43
N VAL A 511 -42.46 5.21 -25.28
CA VAL A 511 -42.61 3.77 -25.06
C VAL A 511 -44.07 3.41 -24.82
N ALA A 512 -44.56 2.36 -25.49
CA ALA A 512 -45.93 1.89 -25.31
C ALA A 512 -46.07 0.37 -25.44
N SER A 513 -47.08 -0.15 -24.73
CA SER A 513 -47.45 -1.56 -24.72
C SER A 513 -48.53 -1.89 -25.74
N SER A 514 -48.68 -3.17 -26.09
CA SER A 514 -49.76 -3.68 -26.93
C SER A 514 -51.16 -3.44 -26.36
N ALA A 515 -51.29 -3.20 -25.04
CA ALA A 515 -52.54 -2.81 -24.40
C ALA A 515 -52.92 -1.32 -24.62
N GLY A 516 -52.01 -0.53 -25.19
CA GLY A 516 -52.17 0.90 -25.44
C GLY A 516 -51.78 1.80 -24.27
N ASP A 517 -51.12 1.27 -23.25
CA ASP A 517 -50.60 2.06 -22.14
C ASP A 517 -49.12 2.41 -22.42
N GLY A 518 -48.75 3.68 -22.25
CA GLY A 518 -47.42 4.21 -22.60
C GLY A 518 -47.12 5.58 -21.98
N PHE A 519 -45.89 6.03 -22.13
CA PHE A 519 -45.36 7.27 -21.53
C PHE A 519 -44.08 7.72 -22.26
N VAL A 520 -43.59 8.92 -21.93
CA VAL A 520 -42.31 9.43 -22.42
C VAL A 520 -41.22 9.15 -21.40
N VAL A 521 -40.04 8.72 -21.84
CA VAL A 521 -38.89 8.46 -20.95
C VAL A 521 -37.65 9.16 -21.50
N GLY A 522 -36.85 9.74 -20.61
CA GLY A 522 -35.52 10.26 -20.97
C GLY A 522 -34.61 9.10 -21.34
N GLU A 523 -33.88 9.20 -22.45
CA GLU A 523 -33.05 8.10 -22.91
C GLU A 523 -31.87 7.79 -21.98
N ASP A 524 -31.33 8.81 -21.32
CA ASP A 524 -30.30 8.64 -20.28
C ASP A 524 -30.81 7.78 -19.12
N GLU A 525 -32.12 7.80 -18.87
CA GLU A 525 -32.74 6.99 -17.82
C GLU A 525 -32.93 5.53 -18.22
N VAL A 526 -32.83 5.16 -19.51
CA VAL A 526 -33.03 3.77 -19.94
C VAL A 526 -31.73 2.97 -20.04
N VAL A 527 -30.57 3.63 -19.92
CA VAL A 527 -29.26 2.99 -19.95
C VAL A 527 -29.13 1.98 -18.79
N ALA A 528 -28.84 0.72 -19.15
CA ALA A 528 -28.70 -0.38 -18.21
C ALA A 528 -27.23 -0.61 -17.85
N GLN A 529 -26.96 -0.80 -16.56
CA GLN A 529 -25.60 -1.07 -16.02
C GLN A 529 -25.25 -2.56 -16.00
N THR A 530 -26.23 -3.45 -16.19
CA THR A 530 -26.06 -4.90 -16.09
C THR A 530 -26.67 -5.62 -17.29
N ARG A 531 -26.17 -6.84 -17.56
CA ARG A 531 -26.64 -7.69 -18.67
C ARG A 531 -28.13 -8.07 -18.54
N ALA A 532 -28.66 -8.05 -17.32
CA ALA A 532 -30.07 -8.29 -17.04
C ALA A 532 -31.01 -7.20 -17.60
N GLY A 533 -30.48 -6.04 -17.98
CA GLY A 533 -31.25 -4.91 -18.49
C GLY A 533 -32.07 -4.20 -17.41
N LYS A 534 -32.58 -3.01 -17.76
CA LYS A 534 -33.36 -2.12 -16.91
C LYS A 534 -34.84 -2.22 -17.26
N GLN A 535 -35.69 -2.55 -16.29
CA GLN A 535 -37.14 -2.54 -16.52
C GLN A 535 -37.65 -1.11 -16.58
N VAL A 536 -38.24 -0.74 -17.72
CA VAL A 536 -38.80 0.61 -17.96
C VAL A 536 -40.31 0.52 -18.14
N LEU A 537 -40.79 -0.27 -19.10
CA LEU A 537 -42.22 -0.46 -19.34
C LEU A 537 -42.70 -1.72 -18.61
N ASN A 538 -43.58 -1.58 -17.63
CA ASN A 538 -44.14 -2.73 -16.91
C ASN A 538 -45.23 -3.40 -17.76
N VAL A 539 -44.93 -4.58 -18.29
CA VAL A 539 -45.89 -5.44 -18.99
C VAL A 539 -46.30 -6.62 -18.12
N LYS A 540 -47.58 -7.03 -18.17
CA LYS A 540 -48.14 -8.13 -17.39
C LYS A 540 -49.06 -9.00 -18.25
N GLY A 541 -49.13 -10.29 -17.93
CA GLY A 541 -49.95 -11.27 -18.67
C GLY A 541 -49.49 -11.38 -20.13
N GLY A 542 -50.43 -11.44 -21.07
CA GLY A 542 -50.14 -11.44 -22.51
C GLY A 542 -49.80 -10.08 -23.12
N THR A 543 -49.59 -9.03 -22.30
CA THR A 543 -49.19 -7.72 -22.79
C THR A 543 -47.70 -7.71 -23.11
N ARG A 544 -47.31 -7.10 -24.22
CA ARG A 544 -45.90 -6.92 -24.62
C ARG A 544 -45.60 -5.47 -24.94
N ALA A 545 -44.35 -5.07 -24.87
CA ALA A 545 -43.91 -3.79 -25.41
C ALA A 545 -44.04 -3.81 -26.94
N ALA A 546 -44.57 -2.74 -27.51
CA ALA A 546 -44.91 -2.67 -28.93
C ALA A 546 -44.25 -1.47 -29.63
N VAL A 547 -44.08 -0.35 -28.92
CA VAL A 547 -43.54 0.88 -29.48
C VAL A 547 -42.36 1.35 -28.63
N CYS A 548 -41.27 1.69 -29.31
CA CYS A 548 -40.17 2.52 -28.82
C CYS A 548 -39.74 3.40 -29.99
N LYS A 549 -39.95 4.71 -29.90
CA LYS A 549 -39.54 5.66 -30.96
C LYS A 549 -39.05 6.96 -30.32
N PRO A 550 -38.08 7.67 -30.93
CA PRO A 550 -37.74 9.03 -30.53
C PRO A 550 -38.97 9.95 -30.54
N VAL A 551 -39.06 10.84 -29.57
CA VAL A 551 -40.05 11.92 -29.57
C VAL A 551 -39.58 13.02 -30.53
N ALA A 552 -40.38 13.28 -31.56
CA ALA A 552 -40.21 14.36 -32.51
C ALA A 552 -41.52 15.13 -32.66
N GLY A 553 -41.50 16.45 -32.46
CA GLY A 553 -42.69 17.30 -32.55
C GLY A 553 -43.56 17.30 -31.28
N ASP A 554 -44.81 17.76 -31.42
CA ASP A 554 -45.69 18.17 -30.33
C ASP A 554 -46.94 17.29 -30.18
N HIS A 555 -47.22 16.39 -31.12
CA HIS A 555 -48.39 15.50 -31.10
C HIS A 555 -48.02 14.03 -31.24
N VAL A 556 -48.87 13.16 -30.70
CA VAL A 556 -48.79 11.69 -30.80
C VAL A 556 -49.94 11.22 -31.69
N ALA A 557 -49.62 10.45 -32.72
CA ALA A 557 -50.57 9.64 -33.47
C ALA A 557 -50.48 8.19 -32.98
N ALA A 558 -51.57 7.65 -32.44
CA ALA A 558 -51.71 6.25 -32.04
C ALA A 558 -52.72 5.54 -32.94
N VAL A 559 -52.42 4.30 -33.34
CA VAL A 559 -53.32 3.48 -34.16
C VAL A 559 -53.49 2.08 -33.57
N GLY A 560 -54.74 1.61 -33.55
CA GLY A 560 -55.10 0.28 -33.09
C GLY A 560 -55.19 -0.76 -34.21
N GLU A 561 -55.20 -2.03 -33.81
CA GLU A 561 -55.48 -3.17 -34.71
C GLU A 561 -56.87 -3.05 -35.36
N ASN A 562 -57.80 -2.36 -34.71
CA ASN A 562 -59.14 -2.02 -35.22
C ASN A 562 -59.15 -0.91 -36.29
N ARG A 563 -57.97 -0.53 -36.80
CA ARG A 563 -57.73 0.57 -37.76
C ARG A 563 -58.21 1.95 -37.29
N LYS A 564 -58.43 2.17 -35.99
CA LYS A 564 -58.76 3.50 -35.48
C LYS A 564 -57.50 4.25 -35.10
N MET A 565 -57.39 5.50 -35.52
CA MET A 565 -56.33 6.44 -35.19
C MET A 565 -56.85 7.52 -34.24
N LEU A 566 -56.00 7.94 -33.30
CA LEU A 566 -56.22 9.08 -32.42
C LEU A 566 -54.97 9.96 -32.43
N VAL A 567 -55.16 11.27 -32.55
CA VAL A 567 -54.11 12.28 -32.43
C VAL A 567 -54.37 13.14 -31.19
N PHE A 568 -53.36 13.34 -30.36
CA PHE A 568 -53.43 14.17 -29.16
C PHE A 568 -52.05 14.78 -28.82
N PRO A 569 -51.98 15.87 -28.04
CA PRO A 569 -50.71 16.50 -27.68
C PRO A 569 -49.77 15.56 -26.89
N VAL A 570 -48.47 15.60 -27.17
CA VAL A 570 -47.45 14.85 -26.40
C VAL A 570 -47.46 15.26 -24.93
N ALA A 571 -47.79 16.52 -24.64
CA ALA A 571 -47.90 17.04 -23.28
C ALA A 571 -48.94 16.32 -22.40
N ASP A 572 -49.88 15.58 -23.00
CA ASP A 572 -50.84 14.75 -22.25
C ASP A 572 -50.22 13.43 -21.73
N LEU A 573 -48.99 13.09 -22.15
CA LEU A 573 -48.24 11.94 -21.66
C LEU A 573 -47.32 12.33 -20.51
N PRO A 574 -47.27 11.54 -19.43
CA PRO A 574 -46.31 11.77 -18.36
C PRO A 574 -44.90 11.40 -18.81
N GLU A 575 -43.91 12.09 -18.26
CA GLU A 575 -42.52 11.68 -18.30
C GLU A 575 -42.20 10.81 -17.09
N MET A 576 -41.69 9.59 -17.32
CA MET A 576 -41.43 8.61 -16.27
C MET A 576 -40.18 7.79 -16.57
N GLY A 577 -39.39 7.45 -15.54
CA GLY A 577 -38.27 6.51 -15.69
C GLY A 577 -38.67 5.03 -15.69
N ARG A 578 -39.84 4.70 -15.10
CA ARG A 578 -40.42 3.35 -15.11
C ARG A 578 -41.91 3.40 -14.80
N GLY A 579 -42.71 2.56 -15.47
CA GLY A 579 -44.11 2.43 -15.12
C GLY A 579 -44.92 1.61 -16.13
N LYS A 580 -46.23 1.52 -15.90
CA LYS A 580 -47.17 1.01 -16.90
C LYS A 580 -47.51 2.08 -17.96
N GLY A 581 -47.38 3.35 -17.61
CA GLY A 581 -47.83 4.48 -18.42
C GLY A 581 -49.33 4.75 -18.30
N VAL A 582 -49.79 5.69 -19.10
CA VAL A 582 -51.20 6.08 -19.23
C VAL A 582 -51.77 5.54 -20.53
N ARG A 583 -53.09 5.41 -20.62
CA ARG A 583 -53.76 4.97 -21.85
C ARG A 583 -53.59 6.02 -22.95
N LEU A 584 -53.05 5.63 -24.10
CA LEU A 584 -52.95 6.46 -25.31
C LEU A 584 -54.29 6.49 -26.04
N GLN A 585 -54.85 5.32 -26.37
CA GLN A 585 -56.12 5.16 -27.10
C GLN A 585 -56.95 4.01 -26.51
N LYS A 586 -58.27 4.18 -26.42
CA LYS A 586 -59.18 3.13 -25.94
C LYS A 586 -59.57 2.17 -27.06
N TYR A 587 -59.31 0.88 -26.87
CA TYR A 587 -59.69 -0.16 -27.81
C TYR A 587 -60.95 -0.89 -27.32
N LYS A 588 -61.91 -1.08 -28.23
CA LYS A 588 -63.09 -1.94 -27.99
C LYS A 588 -62.73 -3.41 -28.19
N ASP A 589 -62.01 -3.67 -29.28
CA ASP A 589 -61.52 -4.98 -29.71
C ASP A 589 -60.08 -4.80 -30.21
N GLY A 590 -59.21 -5.78 -29.93
CA GLY A 590 -57.77 -5.74 -30.25
C GLY A 590 -56.92 -4.87 -29.32
N GLY A 591 -55.71 -4.56 -29.75
CA GLY A 591 -54.75 -3.72 -29.04
C GLY A 591 -54.19 -2.56 -29.86
N MET A 592 -53.12 -1.94 -29.33
CA MET A 592 -52.31 -0.96 -30.05
C MET A 592 -51.49 -1.66 -31.12
N SER A 593 -51.50 -1.11 -32.32
CA SER A 593 -50.66 -1.58 -33.42
C SER A 593 -49.36 -0.79 -33.51
N ASP A 594 -49.44 0.54 -33.50
CA ASP A 594 -48.27 1.43 -33.54
C ASP A 594 -48.59 2.82 -32.99
N ALA A 595 -47.54 3.59 -32.68
CA ALA A 595 -47.64 5.01 -32.36
C ALA A 595 -46.40 5.75 -32.86
N ARG A 596 -46.55 7.04 -33.19
CA ARG A 596 -45.45 7.93 -33.57
C ARG A 596 -45.73 9.35 -33.11
N THR A 597 -44.67 10.11 -32.88
CA THR A 597 -44.72 11.54 -32.59
C THR A 597 -44.43 12.35 -33.86
N PHE A 598 -45.07 13.50 -34.01
CA PHE A 598 -44.86 14.41 -35.14
C PHE A 598 -45.21 15.85 -34.75
N THR A 599 -44.75 16.81 -35.55
CA THR A 599 -45.12 18.23 -35.43
C THR A 599 -46.45 18.45 -36.16
N LEU A 600 -47.50 18.89 -35.45
CA LEU A 600 -48.82 19.01 -36.06
C LEU A 600 -48.83 19.94 -37.29
N ALA A 601 -48.12 21.06 -37.21
CA ALA A 601 -47.99 22.03 -38.30
C ALA A 601 -47.33 21.46 -39.58
N GLU A 602 -46.50 20.41 -39.46
CA GLU A 602 -45.84 19.75 -40.59
C GLU A 602 -46.70 18.62 -41.17
N GLY A 603 -47.75 18.21 -40.45
CA GLY A 603 -48.65 17.12 -40.82
C GLY A 603 -48.11 15.72 -40.49
N LEU A 604 -49.00 14.73 -40.59
CA LEU A 604 -48.68 13.33 -40.32
C LEU A 604 -48.38 12.61 -41.64
N SER A 605 -47.19 12.04 -41.77
CA SER A 605 -46.73 11.37 -42.99
C SER A 605 -46.56 9.85 -42.84
N TRP A 606 -46.87 9.11 -43.91
CA TRP A 606 -46.57 7.67 -44.06
C TRP A 606 -46.48 7.28 -45.54
N LEU A 607 -46.00 6.08 -45.84
CA LEU A 607 -46.00 5.52 -47.19
C LEU A 607 -47.33 4.83 -47.50
N ASP A 608 -47.95 5.17 -48.63
CA ASP A 608 -49.13 4.46 -49.13
C ASP A 608 -48.77 3.05 -49.62
N PRO A 609 -49.76 2.16 -49.91
CA PRO A 609 -49.48 0.82 -50.43
C PRO A 609 -48.72 0.78 -51.77
N ALA A 610 -48.59 1.91 -52.47
CA ALA A 610 -47.82 2.06 -53.69
C ALA A 610 -46.42 2.67 -53.44
N GLY A 611 -46.02 2.84 -52.18
CA GLY A 611 -44.70 3.36 -51.78
C GLY A 611 -44.56 4.88 -51.89
N ARG A 612 -45.65 5.63 -52.09
CA ARG A 612 -45.61 7.11 -52.17
C ARG A 612 -45.81 7.71 -50.79
N THR A 613 -45.05 8.76 -50.45
CA THR A 613 -45.24 9.49 -49.20
C THR A 613 -46.56 10.27 -49.27
N ARG A 614 -47.45 9.99 -48.34
CA ARG A 614 -48.69 10.72 -48.11
C ARG A 614 -48.56 11.49 -46.81
N THR A 615 -48.73 12.81 -46.88
CA THR A 615 -48.80 13.68 -45.71
C THR A 615 -50.22 14.21 -45.57
N VAL A 616 -50.79 14.08 -44.38
CA VAL A 616 -52.08 14.69 -44.03
C VAL A 616 -51.80 15.96 -43.25
N SER A 617 -52.27 17.09 -43.77
CA SER A 617 -52.08 18.43 -43.20
C SER A 617 -52.85 18.59 -41.88
N ASP A 618 -52.51 19.62 -41.11
CA ASP A 618 -53.20 19.94 -39.84
C ASP A 618 -54.72 20.11 -40.03
N ASP A 619 -55.14 20.87 -41.05
CA ASP A 619 -56.56 21.12 -41.36
C ASP A 619 -57.34 19.80 -41.57
N ASP A 620 -56.72 18.84 -42.25
CA ASP A 620 -57.30 17.51 -42.49
C ASP A 620 -57.21 16.60 -41.26
N LEU A 621 -56.23 16.80 -40.35
CA LEU A 621 -56.06 16.00 -39.14
C LEU A 621 -57.09 16.32 -38.04
N SER A 622 -57.84 17.41 -38.19
CA SER A 622 -58.88 17.86 -37.27
C SER A 622 -59.90 16.77 -36.90
N GLU A 623 -60.20 15.84 -37.81
CA GLU A 623 -61.11 14.71 -37.53
C GLU A 623 -60.56 13.68 -36.53
N TRP A 624 -59.23 13.56 -36.44
CA TRP A 624 -58.54 12.60 -35.57
C TRP A 624 -58.00 13.23 -34.29
N LEU A 625 -57.96 14.56 -34.21
CA LEU A 625 -57.66 15.30 -32.98
C LEU A 625 -58.73 15.03 -31.93
N GLY A 626 -58.31 14.62 -30.74
CA GLY A 626 -59.20 14.37 -29.62
C GLY A 626 -58.48 14.23 -28.29
N ALA A 627 -59.25 14.13 -27.21
CA ALA A 627 -58.68 13.91 -25.88
C ALA A 627 -57.99 12.54 -25.81
N ARG A 628 -56.80 12.49 -25.16
CA ARG A 628 -56.08 11.24 -24.85
C ARG A 628 -57.03 10.18 -24.24
N ALA A 629 -56.80 8.91 -24.58
CA ALA A 629 -57.63 7.76 -24.19
C ALA A 629 -59.04 7.70 -24.81
N SER A 630 -59.33 8.53 -25.80
CA SER A 630 -60.52 8.36 -26.66
C SER A 630 -60.38 7.14 -27.58
N ALA A 631 -61.48 6.71 -28.22
CA ALA A 631 -61.48 5.55 -29.11
C ALA A 631 -60.82 5.80 -30.49
N GLY A 632 -60.62 7.07 -30.85
CA GLY A 632 -60.15 7.47 -32.18
C GLY A 632 -61.21 7.28 -33.28
N ARG A 633 -60.85 7.66 -34.50
CA ARG A 633 -61.66 7.49 -35.73
C ARG A 633 -60.97 6.56 -36.72
N MET A 634 -61.69 6.08 -37.73
CA MET A 634 -61.10 5.22 -38.77
C MET A 634 -59.88 5.90 -39.40
N ALA A 635 -58.76 5.19 -39.52
CA ALA A 635 -57.52 5.75 -40.04
C ALA A 635 -57.74 6.35 -41.45
N PRO A 636 -56.99 7.42 -41.81
CA PRO A 636 -57.16 8.10 -43.09
C PRO A 636 -57.08 7.16 -44.29
N ARG A 637 -57.78 7.51 -45.38
CA ARG A 637 -57.70 6.74 -46.64
C ARG A 637 -56.24 6.70 -47.12
N GLY A 638 -55.77 5.49 -47.44
CA GLY A 638 -54.38 5.25 -47.84
C GLY A 638 -53.42 4.98 -46.69
N PHE A 639 -53.89 4.88 -45.43
CA PHE A 639 -53.08 4.37 -44.33
C PHE A 639 -52.71 2.89 -44.54
N PRO A 640 -51.49 2.44 -44.16
CA PRO A 640 -51.01 1.09 -44.43
C PRO A 640 -51.96 -0.01 -43.94
N GLN A 641 -51.96 -1.15 -44.63
CA GLN A 641 -52.84 -2.27 -44.29
C GLN A 641 -52.43 -2.97 -43.00
N ASP A 642 -51.14 -2.98 -42.68
CA ASP A 642 -50.55 -3.56 -41.47
C ASP A 642 -50.68 -2.66 -40.22
N ASN A 643 -51.31 -1.49 -40.37
CA ASN A 643 -51.55 -0.49 -39.33
C ASN A 643 -50.26 0.06 -38.67
N ARG A 644 -49.16 0.15 -39.41
CA ARG A 644 -47.91 0.74 -38.91
C ARG A 644 -47.57 2.06 -39.58
N PHE A 645 -46.89 2.92 -38.83
CA PHE A 645 -46.26 4.12 -39.39
C PHE A 645 -44.91 3.75 -39.99
N THR A 646 -44.64 4.23 -41.20
CA THR A 646 -43.38 4.04 -41.92
C THR A 646 -42.36 5.13 -41.61
#